data_AF-A0A017TBX1-F1
#
_entry.id   AF-A0A017TBX1-F1
#
_cell.length_a   1.000
_cell.length_b   1.000
_cell.length_c   1.000
_cell.angle_alpha   90.00
_cell.angle_beta   90.00
_cell.angle_gamma   90.00
#
_symmetry.space_group_name_H-M   'P 1'
#
loop_
_entity.id
_entity.type
_entity.pdbx_description
1 polymer ?
#
loop_
_entity_poly.entity_id
_entity_poly.type
_entity_poly.pdbx_seq_one_letter_code
_entity_poly.pdbx_strand_id
1 'polypeptide(L)'
;MCVMPIRNSGFFVQSAGRGGFFVQGAAGRAGSELLVPLDGAPYGVAHHALDTSVEPPVWRYVGSFGAALGPVDAVSLIRSNFGDPGNLEAVACAAGRLALFWRPAEPGASWSEPHLLASGVTGSPALLQGTWGHRGHFELVAPLAEGGLGHWVRDNDTAGLPWHGPSVFGVSAGRFEAVTLIQGDLDGAVHLDAVARTGDRLVHFRCGPDRVWSGPVEVLSGVGGRPALVQGSGGRRGHVELVAPLRVAGVGHWYRDGDDPALPWRGPQIFATELGRCSEVSLLRRDDGPQGRIEAVVVAGDHVAHFSRDASGWFRRALFSAVPPPRTTAGTPLVTPVTPVTPVASPLPVPAAPLTSPPAQSQPEASSSVPASPHAGTSGAAAAPDRPGRTPRPGASPLGAGPYGAGFRRIMDLPVSRPGPSDEGASPEGHLDAEAPRPEQRRTVALLYYPAADSGEDAAVAAGAPFPVLALAHTRRAHGDALPVDAHQDYRQLSGLMAHLARRGFVVIAPDMSWLVGASPANHEATHRAAVLRDALAHLRAGSRGPILADFERLGLIGHGAGGLAALALALDRESLFEVRAAALLSPHLDDLDLALAAALPPTLVLRGAADVSPEAPWSPRHAFSTSPASATSPAASTSSTRAPSPRHLVTVPAASHAGYTTSLAVSEPPGGVAALPRREQQRVVKAYVTAFFEHYLRGEDNLAWLAGDAPVSELEGLSIEVRLEAP
;
A
#
# COMPACT_ATOMS: atom_id res chain seq x y z
N MET A 1 -33.34 -23.59 -26.00
CA MET A 1 -32.22 -24.52 -25.75
C MET A 1 -31.42 -24.00 -24.57
N CYS A 2 -31.21 -24.87 -23.58
CA CYS A 2 -30.44 -24.67 -22.36
C CYS A 2 -29.07 -24.01 -22.58
N VAL A 3 -28.62 -23.15 -21.66
CA VAL A 3 -27.71 -23.49 -20.52
C VAL A 3 -27.84 -22.40 -19.43
N MET A 4 -28.29 -22.78 -18.22
CA MET A 4 -27.96 -22.15 -16.92
C MET A 4 -26.76 -22.95 -16.32
N PRO A 5 -25.96 -22.47 -15.33
CA PRO A 5 -26.31 -21.48 -14.28
C PRO A 5 -25.20 -20.45 -13.93
N ILE A 6 -25.57 -19.27 -13.46
CA ILE A 6 -24.65 -18.41 -12.67
C ILE A 6 -25.18 -18.36 -11.24
N ARG A 7 -24.34 -18.85 -10.32
CA ARG A 7 -24.64 -19.07 -8.90
C ARG A 7 -24.72 -17.73 -8.13
N ASN A 8 -25.67 -17.72 -7.19
CA ASN A 8 -26.08 -16.74 -6.17
C ASN A 8 -25.17 -15.57 -5.76
N SER A 9 -25.89 -14.51 -5.31
CA SER A 9 -25.53 -13.29 -4.57
C SER A 9 -24.96 -12.13 -5.40
N GLY A 10 -25.81 -11.48 -6.20
CA GLY A 10 -25.44 -10.27 -6.91
C GLY A 10 -25.13 -9.12 -5.95
N PHE A 11 -24.18 -8.26 -6.31
CA PHE A 11 -23.97 -6.95 -5.71
C PHE A 11 -23.51 -5.98 -6.80
N PHE A 12 -24.24 -4.90 -7.03
CA PHE A 12 -23.87 -3.81 -7.93
C PHE A 12 -23.58 -2.56 -7.10
N VAL A 13 -22.40 -1.94 -7.31
CA VAL A 13 -22.07 -0.57 -6.87
C VAL A 13 -21.51 0.15 -8.10
N GLN A 14 -22.16 1.24 -8.51
CA GLN A 14 -21.71 2.01 -9.68
C GLN A 14 -20.82 3.18 -9.25
N SER A 15 -19.53 3.06 -9.58
CA SER A 15 -18.56 4.07 -10.07
C SER A 15 -18.07 5.25 -9.18
N ALA A 16 -16.76 5.52 -9.35
CA ALA A 16 -16.04 6.80 -9.19
C ALA A 16 -16.09 7.55 -7.84
N GLY A 17 -15.59 6.93 -6.76
CA GLY A 17 -15.04 7.68 -5.60
C GLY A 17 -16.07 8.36 -4.68
N ARG A 18 -17.37 8.21 -4.93
CA ARG A 18 -18.46 8.69 -4.07
C ARG A 18 -19.15 7.49 -3.41
N GLY A 19 -18.57 7.03 -2.30
CA GLY A 19 -18.93 5.72 -1.74
C GLY A 19 -20.37 5.57 -1.25
N GLY A 20 -20.90 4.35 -1.43
CA GLY A 20 -22.17 3.87 -0.91
C GLY A 20 -22.01 3.08 0.39
N PHE A 21 -23.13 2.79 1.07
CA PHE A 21 -23.15 2.03 2.33
C PHE A 21 -24.16 0.88 2.27
N PHE A 22 -23.80 -0.23 2.92
CA PHE A 22 -24.54 -1.50 2.93
C PHE A 22 -24.99 -1.84 4.36
N VAL A 23 -26.27 -2.19 4.53
CA VAL A 23 -26.81 -2.73 5.80
C VAL A 23 -27.39 -4.11 5.56
N GLN A 24 -26.93 -5.09 6.34
CA GLN A 24 -27.55 -6.40 6.44
C GLN A 24 -28.50 -6.43 7.65
N GLY A 25 -29.75 -6.84 7.45
CA GLY A 25 -30.76 -6.91 8.51
C GLY A 25 -30.39 -7.89 9.64
N ALA A 26 -30.83 -7.57 10.86
CA ALA A 26 -30.72 -8.45 12.01
C ALA A 26 -31.49 -9.77 11.80
N ALA A 27 -31.01 -10.84 12.43
CA ALA A 27 -31.54 -12.20 12.30
C ALA A 27 -33.07 -12.25 12.48
N GLY A 28 -33.79 -12.45 11.36
CA GLY A 28 -35.23 -12.63 11.35
C GLY A 28 -35.96 -11.68 10.40
N ARG A 29 -36.25 -12.16 9.18
CA ARG A 29 -37.25 -11.64 8.23
C ARG A 29 -37.08 -10.24 7.60
N ALA A 30 -36.12 -9.40 7.98
CA ALA A 30 -35.88 -8.11 7.30
C ALA A 30 -34.77 -8.21 6.23
N GLY A 31 -35.07 -7.81 4.98
CA GLY A 31 -34.14 -7.86 3.84
C GLY A 31 -32.91 -6.94 3.98
N SER A 32 -31.87 -7.21 3.20
CA SER A 32 -30.65 -6.37 3.11
C SER A 32 -30.91 -5.10 2.30
N GLU A 33 -30.27 -4.00 2.67
CA GLU A 33 -30.47 -2.67 2.09
C GLU A 33 -29.14 -2.09 1.60
N LEU A 34 -29.18 -1.37 0.47
CA LEU A 34 -28.01 -0.73 -0.15
C LEU A 34 -28.35 0.70 -0.58
N LEU A 35 -27.48 1.64 -0.21
CA LEU A 35 -27.55 3.04 -0.66
C LEU A 35 -26.36 3.40 -1.55
N VAL A 36 -26.63 4.03 -2.68
CA VAL A 36 -25.64 4.40 -3.69
C VAL A 36 -25.80 5.87 -4.08
N PRO A 37 -24.82 6.75 -3.81
CA PRO A 37 -24.80 8.11 -4.36
C PRO A 37 -24.85 8.09 -5.89
N LEU A 38 -25.62 9.00 -6.48
CA LEU A 38 -25.78 9.08 -7.94
C LEU A 38 -24.77 10.05 -8.56
N ASP A 39 -24.04 9.57 -9.56
CA ASP A 39 -22.97 10.30 -10.27
C ASP A 39 -23.46 11.33 -11.31
N GLY A 40 -24.78 11.41 -11.55
CA GLY A 40 -25.38 12.29 -12.53
C GLY A 40 -26.83 12.62 -12.23
N ALA A 41 -27.42 13.49 -13.03
CA ALA A 41 -28.83 13.84 -12.90
C ALA A 41 -29.75 12.63 -13.24
N PRO A 42 -30.81 12.37 -12.45
CA PRO A 42 -31.16 13.06 -11.21
C PRO A 42 -30.17 12.71 -10.08
N TYR A 43 -29.62 13.74 -9.43
CA TYR A 43 -28.69 13.57 -8.31
C TYR A 43 -29.41 12.94 -7.09
N GLY A 44 -28.65 12.70 -6.01
CA GLY A 44 -29.17 12.16 -4.76
C GLY A 44 -28.61 10.77 -4.47
N VAL A 45 -29.43 9.92 -3.85
CA VAL A 45 -29.06 8.58 -3.41
C VAL A 45 -30.09 7.58 -3.93
N ALA A 46 -29.63 6.54 -4.61
CA ALA A 46 -30.45 5.38 -4.96
C ALA A 46 -30.49 4.38 -3.81
N HIS A 47 -31.68 3.84 -3.56
CA HIS A 47 -31.96 2.81 -2.56
C HIS A 47 -32.34 1.51 -3.26
N HIS A 48 -31.66 0.43 -2.90
CA HIS A 48 -31.94 -0.93 -3.35
C HIS A 48 -32.19 -1.85 -2.16
N ALA A 49 -33.12 -2.79 -2.32
CA ALA A 49 -33.44 -3.83 -1.34
C ALA A 49 -33.20 -5.21 -1.95
N LEU A 50 -32.66 -6.15 -1.17
CA LEU A 50 -32.44 -7.53 -1.61
C LEU A 50 -33.73 -8.33 -1.46
N ASP A 51 -34.29 -8.75 -2.59
CA ASP A 51 -35.41 -9.67 -2.65
C ASP A 51 -34.90 -11.12 -2.56
N THR A 52 -35.11 -11.73 -1.39
CA THR A 52 -34.76 -13.12 -1.11
C THR A 52 -35.92 -14.10 -1.33
N SER A 53 -37.08 -13.62 -1.80
CA SER A 53 -38.21 -14.50 -2.14
C SER A 53 -38.02 -15.24 -3.46
N VAL A 54 -37.05 -14.79 -4.26
CA VAL A 54 -36.63 -15.39 -5.52
C VAL A 54 -35.27 -16.07 -5.35
N GLU A 55 -35.06 -17.18 -6.06
CA GLU A 55 -33.78 -17.88 -6.11
C GLU A 55 -33.26 -17.90 -7.56
N PRO A 56 -32.09 -17.29 -7.87
CA PRO A 56 -31.21 -16.56 -6.96
C PRO A 56 -31.83 -15.26 -6.41
N PRO A 57 -31.42 -14.78 -5.22
CA PRO A 57 -31.90 -13.51 -4.68
C PRO A 57 -31.45 -12.33 -5.56
N VAL A 58 -32.31 -11.31 -5.68
CA VAL A 58 -32.11 -10.19 -6.63
C VAL A 58 -32.24 -8.85 -5.93
N TRP A 59 -31.31 -7.93 -6.19
CA TRP A 59 -31.46 -6.54 -5.77
C TRP A 59 -32.53 -5.83 -6.60
N ARG A 60 -33.53 -5.27 -5.92
CA ARG A 60 -34.56 -4.44 -6.54
C ARG A 60 -34.30 -2.99 -6.23
N TYR A 61 -34.40 -2.15 -7.24
CA TYR A 61 -34.47 -0.71 -7.06
C TYR A 61 -35.77 -0.38 -6.32
N VAL A 62 -35.64 0.32 -5.19
CA VAL A 62 -36.76 0.77 -4.36
C VAL A 62 -37.15 2.19 -4.78
N GLY A 63 -36.16 3.04 -4.98
CA GLY A 63 -36.36 4.45 -5.31
C GLY A 63 -35.09 5.26 -5.14
N SER A 64 -35.20 6.57 -5.34
CA SER A 64 -34.13 7.52 -5.05
C SER A 64 -34.67 8.66 -4.18
N PHE A 65 -33.78 9.28 -3.42
CA PHE A 65 -34.11 10.38 -2.51
C PHE A 65 -32.99 11.42 -2.46
N GLY A 66 -33.28 12.58 -1.90
CA GLY A 66 -32.28 13.64 -1.68
C GLY A 66 -31.80 14.35 -2.95
N ALA A 67 -32.54 14.29 -4.06
CA ALA A 67 -32.14 14.93 -5.32
C ALA A 67 -31.87 16.45 -5.18
N ALA A 68 -32.59 17.11 -4.26
CA ALA A 68 -32.40 18.52 -3.94
C ALA A 68 -31.04 18.85 -3.30
N LEU A 69 -30.30 17.85 -2.80
CA LEU A 69 -28.94 18.05 -2.27
C LEU A 69 -27.91 18.29 -3.38
N GLY A 70 -28.21 17.90 -4.62
CA GLY A 70 -27.22 17.80 -5.68
C GLY A 70 -26.29 16.61 -5.48
N PRO A 71 -25.03 16.68 -5.96
CA PRO A 71 -24.05 15.61 -5.78
C PRO A 71 -23.87 15.23 -4.31
N VAL A 72 -24.00 13.93 -4.03
CA VAL A 72 -23.75 13.35 -2.70
C VAL A 72 -22.37 12.71 -2.70
N ASP A 73 -21.54 13.08 -1.72
CA ASP A 73 -20.15 12.64 -1.62
C ASP A 73 -20.01 11.30 -0.88
N ALA A 74 -20.86 11.09 0.12
CA ALA A 74 -20.90 9.88 0.93
C ALA A 74 -22.24 9.74 1.65
N VAL A 75 -22.59 8.50 1.99
CA VAL A 75 -23.78 8.16 2.79
C VAL A 75 -23.42 7.11 3.84
N SER A 76 -24.08 7.14 5.00
CA SER A 76 -24.08 6.09 6.01
C SER A 76 -25.52 5.74 6.37
N LEU A 77 -25.81 4.46 6.61
CA LEU A 77 -27.15 3.93 6.86
C LEU A 77 -27.15 3.07 8.12
N ILE A 78 -28.20 3.19 8.94
CA ILE A 78 -28.52 2.25 10.00
C ILE A 78 -29.98 1.83 9.91
N ARG A 79 -30.31 0.71 10.55
CA ARG A 79 -31.69 0.41 10.96
C ARG A 79 -31.80 0.71 12.45
N SER A 80 -32.70 1.62 12.81
CA SER A 80 -32.92 1.97 14.20
C SER A 80 -34.00 1.10 14.85
N ASN A 81 -34.11 1.17 16.17
CA ASN A 81 -35.21 0.57 16.93
C ASN A 81 -36.51 1.41 16.94
N PHE A 82 -36.58 2.47 16.12
CA PHE A 82 -37.80 3.27 15.99
C PHE A 82 -38.74 2.61 14.99
N GLY A 83 -39.98 2.31 15.38
CA GLY A 83 -40.93 1.57 14.56
C GLY A 83 -40.69 0.05 14.58
N ASP A 84 -41.53 -0.69 13.86
CA ASP A 84 -41.50 -2.16 13.79
C ASP A 84 -41.56 -2.59 12.32
N PRO A 85 -40.56 -3.30 11.75
CA PRO A 85 -39.34 -3.84 12.36
C PRO A 85 -38.19 -2.84 12.62
N GLY A 86 -38.41 -1.54 12.40
CA GLY A 86 -37.40 -0.49 12.62
C GLY A 86 -37.14 0.35 11.37
N ASN A 87 -37.07 1.67 11.55
CA ASN A 87 -36.86 2.65 10.50
C ASN A 87 -35.46 2.54 9.91
N LEU A 88 -35.34 2.83 8.62
CA LEU A 88 -34.05 3.11 7.99
C LEU A 88 -33.68 4.57 8.26
N GLU A 89 -32.45 4.82 8.70
CA GLU A 89 -31.96 6.15 9.02
C GLU A 89 -30.64 6.36 8.28
N ALA A 90 -30.56 7.43 7.49
CA ALA A 90 -29.39 7.72 6.67
C ALA A 90 -28.85 9.12 6.94
N VAL A 91 -27.54 9.26 6.87
CA VAL A 91 -26.85 10.56 6.83
C VAL A 91 -26.07 10.66 5.53
N ALA A 92 -26.27 11.75 4.80
CA ALA A 92 -25.55 12.06 3.57
C ALA A 92 -24.65 13.28 3.79
N CYS A 93 -23.40 13.21 3.32
CA CYS A 93 -22.55 14.37 3.13
C CYS A 93 -22.72 14.88 1.70
N ALA A 94 -23.18 16.11 1.55
CA ALA A 94 -23.38 16.73 0.24
C ALA A 94 -23.07 18.23 0.29
N ALA A 95 -22.15 18.68 -0.57
CA ALA A 95 -21.74 20.08 -0.66
C ALA A 95 -21.34 20.68 0.71
N GLY A 96 -20.58 19.91 1.48
CA GLY A 96 -20.08 20.31 2.81
C GLY A 96 -21.13 20.37 3.92
N ARG A 97 -22.29 19.71 3.74
CA ARG A 97 -23.39 19.65 4.71
C ARG A 97 -23.74 18.21 5.06
N LEU A 98 -24.14 17.99 6.32
CA LEU A 98 -24.78 16.74 6.76
C LEU A 98 -26.29 16.86 6.64
N ALA A 99 -26.89 15.97 5.85
CA ALA A 99 -28.33 15.85 5.68
C ALA A 99 -28.81 14.51 6.23
N LEU A 100 -29.79 14.53 7.13
CA LEU A 100 -30.41 13.36 7.72
C LEU A 100 -31.68 12.99 6.96
N PHE A 101 -31.89 11.70 6.80
CA PHE A 101 -33.06 11.10 6.19
C PHE A 101 -33.53 9.94 7.04
N TRP A 102 -34.83 9.68 7.03
CA TRP A 102 -35.37 8.46 7.60
C TRP A 102 -36.49 7.92 6.72
N ARG A 103 -36.71 6.61 6.79
CA ARG A 103 -37.79 5.92 6.09
C ARG A 103 -38.45 4.93 7.04
N PRO A 104 -39.78 5.01 7.24
CA PRO A 104 -40.52 4.00 7.99
C PRO A 104 -40.34 2.60 7.41
N ALA A 105 -40.45 1.58 8.27
CA ALA A 105 -40.36 0.18 7.84
C ALA A 105 -41.59 -0.29 7.03
N GLU A 106 -42.66 0.50 7.02
CA GLU A 106 -43.93 0.16 6.38
C GLU A 106 -43.79 -0.04 4.85
N PRO A 107 -44.53 -1.01 4.26
CA PRO A 107 -44.57 -1.19 2.82
C PRO A 107 -45.02 0.09 2.11
N GLY A 108 -44.29 0.51 1.07
CA GLY A 108 -44.61 1.71 0.30
C GLY A 108 -44.21 3.05 0.94
N ALA A 109 -43.63 3.05 2.15
CA ALA A 109 -43.13 4.28 2.77
C ALA A 109 -42.05 4.96 1.92
N SER A 110 -42.09 6.28 1.84
CA SER A 110 -41.07 7.12 1.22
C SER A 110 -40.01 7.58 2.23
N TRP A 111 -38.86 7.98 1.72
CA TRP A 111 -37.85 8.70 2.51
C TRP A 111 -38.38 10.08 2.91
N SER A 112 -37.97 10.56 4.07
CA SER A 112 -38.25 11.92 4.52
C SER A 112 -37.58 12.98 3.63
N GLU A 113 -38.05 14.22 3.72
CA GLU A 113 -37.27 15.37 3.24
C GLU A 113 -35.95 15.49 4.03
N PRO A 114 -34.90 16.10 3.45
CA PRO A 114 -33.60 16.26 4.12
C PRO A 114 -33.72 17.19 5.32
N HIS A 115 -33.33 16.70 6.50
CA HIS A 115 -33.10 17.56 7.66
C HIS A 115 -31.61 17.92 7.72
N LEU A 116 -31.28 19.19 7.50
CA LEU A 116 -29.89 19.66 7.56
C LEU A 116 -29.44 19.79 9.01
N LEU A 117 -28.44 19.00 9.38
CA LEU A 117 -27.89 18.98 10.74
C LEU A 117 -26.75 19.98 10.91
N ALA A 118 -25.79 19.98 9.98
CA ALA A 118 -24.55 20.75 10.11
C ALA A 118 -23.97 21.15 8.75
N SER A 119 -23.10 22.15 8.76
CA SER A 119 -22.27 22.59 7.64
C SER A 119 -20.79 22.59 8.02
N GLY A 120 -19.89 22.70 7.05
CA GLY A 120 -18.45 22.66 7.29
C GLY A 120 -17.91 21.24 7.49
N VAL A 121 -18.61 20.22 6.98
CA VAL A 121 -18.17 18.82 7.01
C VAL A 121 -17.53 18.42 5.68
N THR A 122 -16.81 17.31 5.69
CA THR A 122 -16.23 16.70 4.49
C THR A 122 -16.18 15.17 4.65
N GLY A 123 -15.80 14.46 3.60
CA GLY A 123 -15.52 13.03 3.66
C GLY A 123 -16.74 12.18 4.01
N SER A 124 -16.47 10.96 4.49
CA SER A 124 -17.52 9.99 4.83
C SER A 124 -17.93 10.06 6.30
N PRO A 125 -19.22 10.29 6.61
CA PRO A 125 -19.73 10.19 7.97
C PRO A 125 -19.89 8.72 8.40
N ALA A 126 -19.88 8.48 9.70
CA ALA A 126 -20.23 7.20 10.32
C ALA A 126 -21.37 7.41 11.33
N LEU A 127 -22.46 6.65 11.17
CA LEU A 127 -23.64 6.67 12.02
C LEU A 127 -23.83 5.29 12.68
N LEU A 128 -24.12 5.27 13.98
CA LEU A 128 -24.63 4.08 14.68
C LEU A 128 -25.72 4.45 15.69
N GLN A 129 -26.55 3.47 16.07
CA GLN A 129 -27.35 3.55 17.29
C GLN A 129 -26.62 2.79 18.39
N GLY A 130 -26.22 3.51 19.43
CA GLY A 130 -25.52 2.94 20.58
C GLY A 130 -26.46 2.47 21.68
N THR A 131 -25.90 2.03 22.79
CA THR A 131 -26.65 1.56 23.98
C THR A 131 -26.73 2.60 25.10
N TRP A 132 -26.17 3.80 24.90
CA TRP A 132 -26.35 4.87 25.87
C TRP A 132 -27.76 5.45 25.82
N GLY A 133 -28.30 5.77 26.99
CA GLY A 133 -29.72 6.14 27.14
C GLY A 133 -30.63 4.91 27.21
N HIS A 134 -31.92 5.12 27.46
CA HIS A 134 -32.90 4.04 27.57
C HIS A 134 -33.29 3.48 26.20
N ARG A 135 -33.47 4.35 25.20
CA ARG A 135 -33.77 3.95 23.81
C ARG A 135 -32.54 3.74 22.94
N GLY A 136 -31.34 4.01 23.45
CA GLY A 136 -30.11 3.99 22.68
C GLY A 136 -29.98 5.23 21.80
N HIS A 137 -29.02 6.11 22.08
CA HIS A 137 -28.77 7.35 21.33
C HIS A 137 -28.16 7.08 19.95
N PHE A 138 -28.33 8.02 19.01
CA PHE A 138 -27.57 7.98 17.77
C PHE A 138 -26.25 8.68 17.96
N GLU A 139 -25.19 8.06 17.46
CA GLU A 139 -23.83 8.54 17.53
C GLU A 139 -23.35 8.78 16.10
N LEU A 140 -23.01 10.02 15.77
CA LEU A 140 -22.61 10.45 14.44
C LEU A 140 -21.23 11.09 14.49
N VAL A 141 -20.28 10.57 13.71
CA VAL A 141 -18.96 11.17 13.55
C VAL A 141 -18.74 11.52 12.08
N ALA A 142 -18.26 12.73 11.80
CA ALA A 142 -17.91 13.16 10.44
C ALA A 142 -16.62 13.98 10.42
N PRO A 143 -15.81 13.87 9.36
CA PRO A 143 -14.70 14.78 9.13
C PRO A 143 -15.14 16.23 8.97
N LEU A 144 -14.36 17.16 9.53
CA LEU A 144 -14.59 18.60 9.41
C LEU A 144 -13.70 19.19 8.32
N ALA A 145 -14.24 20.14 7.56
CA ALA A 145 -13.53 20.82 6.49
C ALA A 145 -12.31 21.61 7.00
N GLU A 146 -12.39 22.17 8.21
CA GLU A 146 -11.28 22.88 8.86
C GLU A 146 -10.24 21.95 9.51
N GLY A 147 -10.50 20.65 9.56
CA GLY A 147 -9.67 19.66 10.25
C GLY A 147 -10.30 19.14 11.55
N GLY A 148 -9.84 17.98 12.00
CA GLY A 148 -10.46 17.23 13.08
C GLY A 148 -11.72 16.47 12.64
N LEU A 149 -12.37 15.88 13.64
CA LEU A 149 -13.62 15.14 13.54
C LEU A 149 -14.66 15.82 14.43
N GLY A 150 -15.89 15.92 13.96
CA GLY A 150 -17.04 16.34 14.76
C GLY A 150 -17.82 15.12 15.22
N HIS A 151 -18.21 15.09 16.49
CA HIS A 151 -19.10 14.09 17.07
C HIS A 151 -20.42 14.74 17.48
N TRP A 152 -21.53 14.22 16.96
CA TRP A 152 -22.90 14.60 17.30
C TRP A 152 -23.63 13.44 17.94
N VAL A 153 -24.53 13.76 18.86
CA VAL A 153 -25.36 12.79 19.57
C VAL A 153 -26.82 13.17 19.40
N ARG A 154 -27.67 12.23 18.96
CA ARG A 154 -29.12 12.40 19.07
C ARG A 154 -29.58 11.79 20.39
N ASP A 155 -30.08 12.63 21.30
CA ASP A 155 -30.74 12.16 22.51
C ASP A 155 -32.09 11.57 22.13
N ASN A 156 -32.13 10.24 22.12
CA ASN A 156 -33.33 9.48 21.79
C ASN A 156 -34.30 9.32 22.97
N ASP A 157 -33.96 9.79 24.17
CA ASP A 157 -34.82 9.70 25.35
C ASP A 157 -35.64 10.99 25.55
N THR A 158 -35.13 12.14 25.12
CA THR A 158 -35.82 13.43 25.21
C THR A 158 -36.86 13.63 24.10
N ALA A 159 -38.02 14.19 24.47
CA ALA A 159 -39.07 14.55 23.52
C ALA A 159 -38.54 15.54 22.47
N GLY A 160 -38.88 15.30 21.20
CA GLY A 160 -38.36 16.08 20.07
C GLY A 160 -37.01 15.58 19.52
N LEU A 161 -36.41 14.55 20.12
CA LEU A 161 -35.20 13.86 19.63
C LEU A 161 -34.05 14.83 19.28
N PRO A 162 -33.64 15.73 20.20
CA PRO A 162 -32.69 16.77 19.89
C PRO A 162 -31.31 16.19 19.54
N TRP A 163 -30.63 16.86 18.61
CA TRP A 163 -29.21 16.63 18.33
C TRP A 163 -28.34 17.60 19.12
N HIS A 164 -27.23 17.10 19.65
CA HIS A 164 -26.21 17.85 20.37
C HIS A 164 -24.87 17.76 19.62
N GLY A 165 -24.01 18.77 19.80
CA GLY A 165 -22.67 18.84 19.20
C GLY A 165 -22.51 19.93 18.13
N PRO A 166 -21.37 19.96 17.42
CA PRO A 166 -20.30 18.96 17.50
C PRO A 166 -19.42 19.12 18.74
N SER A 167 -19.12 18.00 19.39
CA SER A 167 -17.89 17.88 20.17
C SER A 167 -16.75 17.63 19.18
N VAL A 168 -15.78 18.54 19.11
CA VAL A 168 -14.67 18.46 18.14
C VAL A 168 -13.46 17.77 18.76
N PHE A 169 -12.85 16.83 18.03
CA PHE A 169 -11.67 16.09 18.47
C PHE A 169 -10.70 15.80 17.30
N GLY A 170 -9.50 15.33 17.62
CA GLY A 170 -8.50 14.93 16.60
C GLY A 170 -7.91 16.08 15.78
N VAL A 171 -8.09 17.35 16.20
CA VAL A 171 -7.63 18.55 15.45
C VAL A 171 -6.12 18.52 15.18
N SER A 172 -5.32 18.03 16.14
CA SER A 172 -3.86 17.93 16.00
C SER A 172 -3.40 16.97 14.90
N ALA A 173 -4.25 16.03 14.47
CA ALA A 173 -3.97 15.10 13.38
C ALA A 173 -4.29 15.70 11.99
N GLY A 174 -4.90 16.89 11.93
CA GLY A 174 -5.23 17.59 10.69
C GLY A 174 -6.56 17.13 10.07
N ARG A 175 -6.60 17.09 8.73
CA ARG A 175 -7.82 16.75 7.98
C ARG A 175 -7.97 15.23 7.82
N PHE A 176 -9.23 14.79 7.79
CA PHE A 176 -9.61 13.39 7.59
C PHE A 176 -10.48 13.25 6.35
N GLU A 177 -10.35 12.13 5.65
CA GLU A 177 -11.14 11.83 4.45
C GLU A 177 -12.30 10.87 4.72
N ALA A 178 -12.18 10.01 5.73
CA ALA A 178 -13.22 9.04 6.08
C ALA A 178 -13.09 8.61 7.54
N VAL A 179 -14.21 8.24 8.15
CA VAL A 179 -14.26 7.64 9.48
C VAL A 179 -15.23 6.46 9.48
N THR A 180 -14.94 5.45 10.29
CA THR A 180 -15.84 4.36 10.64
C THR A 180 -15.94 4.26 12.16
N LEU A 181 -17.10 3.83 12.65
CA LEU A 181 -17.47 3.91 14.06
C LEU A 181 -18.08 2.58 14.49
N ILE A 182 -17.70 2.11 15.68
CA ILE A 182 -18.32 0.96 16.32
C ILE A 182 -18.45 1.20 17.82
N GLN A 183 -19.44 0.58 18.45
CA GLN A 183 -19.53 0.52 19.89
C GLN A 183 -18.93 -0.79 20.40
N GLY A 184 -18.02 -0.69 21.36
CA GLY A 184 -17.46 -1.82 22.10
C GLY A 184 -17.97 -1.87 23.53
N ASP A 185 -17.75 -3.01 24.17
CA ASP A 185 -18.00 -3.24 25.59
C ASP A 185 -16.77 -3.92 26.21
N LEU A 186 -15.75 -3.11 26.49
CA LEU A 186 -14.51 -3.59 27.10
C LEU A 186 -14.71 -3.53 28.61
N ASP A 187 -14.60 -4.67 29.28
CA ASP A 187 -14.65 -4.79 30.74
C ASP A 187 -16.00 -4.37 31.36
N GLY A 188 -17.10 -4.48 30.60
CA GLY A 188 -18.43 -4.06 31.03
C GLY A 188 -18.66 -2.55 30.92
N ALA A 189 -17.70 -1.82 30.35
CA ALA A 189 -17.77 -0.39 30.11
C ALA A 189 -18.00 -0.09 28.61
N VAL A 190 -19.17 0.51 28.33
CA VAL A 190 -19.54 0.98 27.00
C VAL A 190 -18.59 2.08 26.53
N HIS A 191 -18.08 1.94 25.31
CA HIS A 191 -17.24 2.95 24.65
C HIS A 191 -17.49 2.95 23.14
N LEU A 192 -17.09 4.04 22.46
CA LEU A 192 -16.98 4.08 21.00
C LEU A 192 -15.53 3.94 20.58
N ASP A 193 -15.29 3.18 19.52
CA ASP A 193 -14.06 3.22 18.76
C ASP A 193 -14.32 3.84 17.39
N ALA A 194 -13.57 4.88 17.06
CA ALA A 194 -13.54 5.47 15.73
C ALA A 194 -12.19 5.20 15.08
N VAL A 195 -12.20 4.73 13.82
CA VAL A 195 -10.98 4.66 13.00
C VAL A 195 -11.16 5.61 11.83
N ALA A 196 -10.23 6.56 11.70
CA ALA A 196 -10.29 7.60 10.69
C ALA A 196 -9.06 7.54 9.77
N ARG A 197 -9.28 7.81 8.47
CA ARG A 197 -8.21 7.96 7.49
C ARG A 197 -7.78 9.42 7.40
N THR A 198 -6.48 9.66 7.51
CA THR A 198 -5.82 10.94 7.24
C THR A 198 -4.65 10.71 6.28
N GLY A 199 -4.78 11.18 5.04
CA GLY A 199 -3.82 10.86 3.99
C GLY A 199 -3.70 9.35 3.78
N ASP A 200 -2.52 8.80 3.98
CA ASP A 200 -2.27 7.36 3.87
C ASP A 200 -2.31 6.62 5.21
N ARG A 201 -2.71 7.28 6.30
CA ARG A 201 -2.74 6.70 7.64
C ARG A 201 -4.13 6.39 8.13
N LEU A 202 -4.27 5.33 8.91
CA LEU A 202 -5.39 5.10 9.80
C LEU A 202 -4.98 5.47 11.23
N VAL A 203 -5.82 6.25 11.89
CA VAL A 203 -5.68 6.57 13.30
C VAL A 203 -6.93 6.13 14.04
N HIS A 204 -6.73 5.69 15.27
CA HIS A 204 -7.77 5.23 16.17
C HIS A 204 -8.03 6.24 17.27
N PHE A 205 -9.31 6.44 17.57
CA PHE A 205 -9.80 7.23 18.68
C PHE A 205 -10.78 6.41 19.51
N ARG A 206 -10.82 6.69 20.81
CA ARG A 206 -11.77 6.06 21.73
C ARG A 206 -12.54 7.10 22.52
N CYS A 207 -13.86 6.96 22.54
CA CYS A 207 -14.74 7.72 23.43
C CYS A 207 -15.09 6.87 24.64
N GLY A 208 -14.61 7.26 25.82
CA GLY A 208 -14.85 6.53 27.06
C GLY A 208 -16.27 6.65 27.59
N PRO A 209 -16.59 5.96 28.70
CA PRO A 209 -17.90 6.07 29.38
C PRO A 209 -18.23 7.50 29.85
N ASP A 210 -17.19 8.31 30.09
CA ASP A 210 -17.26 9.73 30.44
C ASP A 210 -17.59 10.64 29.24
N ARG A 211 -17.79 10.07 28.05
CA ARG A 211 -18.04 10.76 26.77
C ARG A 211 -16.86 11.63 26.30
N VAL A 212 -15.64 11.36 26.77
CA VAL A 212 -14.43 12.07 26.35
C VAL A 212 -13.67 11.26 25.30
N TRP A 213 -13.27 11.93 24.22
CA TRP A 213 -12.45 11.34 23.16
C TRP A 213 -10.96 11.36 23.53
N SER A 214 -10.31 10.23 23.29
CA SER A 214 -8.86 10.01 23.46
C SER A 214 -8.23 9.52 22.15
N GLY A 215 -6.93 9.74 21.98
CA GLY A 215 -6.18 9.53 20.73
C GLY A 215 -5.64 10.85 20.17
N PRO A 216 -5.13 10.86 18.92
CA PRO A 216 -5.05 9.73 17.99
C PRO A 216 -3.96 8.74 18.40
N VAL A 217 -4.24 7.45 18.24
CA VAL A 217 -3.20 6.42 18.19
C VAL A 217 -3.07 6.00 16.73
N GLU A 218 -1.89 6.14 16.15
CA GLU A 218 -1.65 5.63 14.79
C GLU A 218 -1.84 4.11 14.79
N VAL A 219 -2.75 3.65 13.93
CA VAL A 219 -2.94 2.21 13.68
C VAL A 219 -1.86 1.76 12.70
N LEU A 220 -1.71 2.50 11.59
CA LEU A 220 -0.77 2.24 10.49
C LEU A 220 -0.81 3.33 9.40
N SER A 221 0.14 3.23 8.46
CA SER A 221 0.21 3.94 7.18
C SER A 221 0.02 2.98 5.97
N GLY A 222 -0.10 3.50 4.75
CA GLY A 222 -0.21 2.73 3.50
C GLY A 222 -1.62 2.46 2.98
N VAL A 223 -2.67 3.09 3.54
CA VAL A 223 -4.06 2.93 3.07
C VAL A 223 -4.46 3.98 2.03
N GLY A 224 -5.36 3.61 1.12
CA GLY A 224 -5.85 4.47 0.04
C GLY A 224 -7.37 4.70 0.04
N GLY A 225 -8.15 3.76 0.60
CA GLY A 225 -9.61 3.80 0.59
C GLY A 225 -10.22 4.00 1.98
N ARG A 226 -11.55 3.91 2.05
CA ARG A 226 -12.30 4.09 3.30
C ARG A 226 -12.16 2.86 4.20
N PRO A 227 -11.92 3.03 5.51
CA PRO A 227 -11.90 1.90 6.44
C PRO A 227 -13.32 1.41 6.75
N ALA A 228 -13.45 0.12 7.04
CA ALA A 228 -14.68 -0.48 7.58
C ALA A 228 -14.36 -1.27 8.85
N LEU A 229 -15.23 -1.15 9.86
CA LEU A 229 -15.15 -1.88 11.14
C LEU A 229 -16.33 -2.82 11.32
N VAL A 230 -16.08 -3.97 11.93
CA VAL A 230 -17.12 -4.83 12.48
C VAL A 230 -16.65 -5.44 13.80
N GLN A 231 -17.59 -5.75 14.68
CA GLN A 231 -17.28 -6.51 15.89
C GLN A 231 -17.20 -7.97 15.49
N GLY A 232 -16.13 -8.67 15.88
CA GLY A 232 -16.07 -10.10 15.59
C GLY A 232 -16.45 -10.98 16.80
N SER A 233 -16.29 -12.30 16.64
CA SER A 233 -16.93 -13.40 17.36
C SER A 233 -16.09 -14.22 18.38
N GLY A 234 -15.14 -13.64 19.10
CA GLY A 234 -14.05 -14.38 19.77
C GLY A 234 -13.43 -13.64 20.95
N GLY A 235 -12.89 -14.39 21.90
CA GLY A 235 -12.44 -13.87 23.20
C GLY A 235 -13.57 -13.67 24.22
N ARG A 236 -13.21 -13.39 25.48
CA ARG A 236 -14.18 -13.08 26.58
C ARG A 236 -14.56 -11.61 26.60
N ARG A 237 -13.67 -10.74 26.10
CA ARG A 237 -13.83 -9.30 25.92
C ARG A 237 -13.84 -9.04 24.40
N GLY A 238 -14.88 -8.39 23.91
CA GLY A 238 -15.18 -8.32 22.47
C GLY A 238 -14.00 -7.86 21.60
N HIS A 239 -13.86 -8.46 20.41
CA HIS A 239 -12.82 -8.10 19.45
C HIS A 239 -13.35 -7.26 18.29
N VAL A 240 -12.46 -6.48 17.69
CA VAL A 240 -12.79 -5.58 16.60
C VAL A 240 -11.99 -5.97 15.37
N GLU A 241 -12.66 -6.04 14.22
CA GLU A 241 -12.12 -6.39 12.91
C GLU A 241 -12.17 -5.14 12.03
N LEU A 242 -11.05 -4.78 11.41
CA LEU A 242 -10.85 -3.59 10.59
C LEU A 242 -10.36 -4.00 9.21
N VAL A 243 -10.91 -3.41 8.16
CA VAL A 243 -10.31 -3.49 6.82
C VAL A 243 -10.20 -2.12 6.18
N ALA A 244 -9.24 -1.96 5.28
CA ALA A 244 -9.10 -0.77 4.45
C ALA A 244 -8.38 -1.10 3.12
N PRO A 245 -8.78 -0.48 1.99
CA PRO A 245 -8.08 -0.62 0.73
C PRO A 245 -6.67 -0.02 0.84
N LEU A 246 -5.66 -0.72 0.31
CA LEU A 246 -4.26 -0.29 0.35
C LEU A 246 -3.93 0.62 -0.83
N ARG A 247 -2.94 1.51 -0.70
CA ARG A 247 -2.55 2.43 -1.79
C ARG A 247 -2.03 1.71 -3.03
N VAL A 248 -1.46 0.53 -2.85
CA VAL A 248 -0.78 -0.22 -3.91
C VAL A 248 -1.71 -1.26 -4.53
N ALA A 249 -2.15 -2.24 -3.75
CA ALA A 249 -3.06 -3.29 -4.21
C ALA A 249 -3.74 -4.01 -3.04
N GLY A 250 -4.94 -4.50 -3.29
CA GLY A 250 -5.73 -5.27 -2.34
C GLY A 250 -6.26 -4.48 -1.15
N VAL A 251 -6.65 -5.23 -0.14
CA VAL A 251 -7.26 -4.76 1.10
C VAL A 251 -6.47 -5.34 2.26
N GLY A 252 -6.09 -4.48 3.21
CA GLY A 252 -5.54 -4.91 4.48
C GLY A 252 -6.65 -5.24 5.46
N HIS A 253 -6.47 -6.30 6.23
CA HIS A 253 -7.36 -6.74 7.31
C HIS A 253 -6.59 -6.79 8.62
N TRP A 254 -7.05 -6.04 9.61
CA TRP A 254 -6.50 -6.00 10.95
C TRP A 254 -7.54 -6.43 11.96
N TYR A 255 -7.07 -6.88 13.11
CA TYR A 255 -7.95 -7.16 14.23
C TYR A 255 -7.33 -6.69 15.53
N ARG A 256 -8.16 -6.37 16.50
CA ARG A 256 -7.75 -6.05 17.86
C ARG A 256 -8.41 -7.03 18.81
N ASP A 257 -7.58 -7.84 19.46
CA ASP A 257 -8.04 -8.81 20.46
C ASP A 257 -8.40 -8.06 21.75
N GLY A 258 -9.66 -8.16 22.17
CA GLY A 258 -10.15 -7.51 23.37
C GLY A 258 -9.67 -8.18 24.66
N ASP A 259 -9.20 -9.42 24.60
CA ASP A 259 -8.63 -10.13 25.76
C ASP A 259 -7.19 -9.72 26.07
N ASP A 260 -6.51 -9.05 25.13
CA ASP A 260 -5.15 -8.55 25.32
C ASP A 260 -5.20 -7.17 26.02
N PRO A 261 -4.65 -7.02 27.25
CA PRO A 261 -4.71 -5.75 27.98
C PRO A 261 -3.93 -4.63 27.31
N ALA A 262 -2.96 -4.95 26.44
CA ALA A 262 -2.25 -3.94 25.65
C ALA A 262 -3.04 -3.48 24.42
N LEU A 263 -4.11 -4.19 24.06
CA LEU A 263 -5.00 -3.93 22.92
C LEU A 263 -4.27 -3.57 21.61
N PRO A 264 -3.23 -4.33 21.20
CA PRO A 264 -2.50 -4.01 19.99
C PRO A 264 -3.35 -4.32 18.75
N TRP A 265 -3.26 -3.48 17.73
CA TRP A 265 -3.73 -3.84 16.39
C TRP A 265 -2.81 -4.91 15.80
N ARG A 266 -3.40 -6.04 15.40
CA ARG A 266 -2.71 -7.19 14.79
C ARG A 266 -3.01 -7.23 13.29
N GLY A 267 -2.02 -7.64 12.49
CA GLY A 267 -2.11 -7.71 11.03
C GLY A 267 -1.17 -6.73 10.28
N PRO A 268 -1.50 -6.37 9.01
CA PRO A 268 -2.68 -6.82 8.28
C PRO A 268 -2.55 -8.23 7.71
N GLN A 269 -3.59 -9.05 7.69
CA GLN A 269 -3.70 -10.02 6.62
C GLN A 269 -4.09 -9.29 5.34
N ILE A 270 -3.36 -9.47 4.24
CA ILE A 270 -3.70 -8.81 2.98
C ILE A 270 -4.44 -9.79 2.08
N PHE A 271 -5.51 -9.33 1.46
CA PHE A 271 -6.31 -10.10 0.50
C PHE A 271 -6.73 -9.21 -0.67
N ALA A 272 -7.39 -9.79 -1.68
CA ALA A 272 -7.85 -9.08 -2.87
C ALA A 272 -6.72 -8.44 -3.72
N THR A 273 -5.46 -8.85 -3.54
CA THR A 273 -4.32 -8.31 -4.30
C THR A 273 -4.43 -8.65 -5.79
N GLU A 274 -5.12 -9.72 -6.13
CA GLU A 274 -5.41 -10.13 -7.50
C GLU A 274 -6.32 -9.15 -8.24
N LEU A 275 -7.01 -8.25 -7.52
CA LEU A 275 -7.83 -7.19 -8.10
C LEU A 275 -7.04 -5.91 -8.38
N GLY A 276 -5.75 -5.85 -8.00
CA GLY A 276 -4.96 -4.62 -8.08
C GLY A 276 -5.45 -3.56 -7.09
N ARG A 277 -5.51 -2.30 -7.50
CA ARG A 277 -5.92 -1.18 -6.63
C ARG A 277 -7.41 -1.26 -6.30
N CYS A 278 -7.70 -1.45 -5.02
CA CYS A 278 -9.06 -1.42 -4.50
C CYS A 278 -9.43 0.02 -4.10
N SER A 279 -10.65 0.44 -4.44
CA SER A 279 -11.16 1.78 -4.13
C SER A 279 -12.00 1.80 -2.86
N GLU A 280 -12.81 0.77 -2.63
CA GLU A 280 -13.75 0.69 -1.52
C GLU A 280 -13.83 -0.73 -0.95
N VAL A 281 -14.21 -0.82 0.32
CA VAL A 281 -14.48 -2.09 1.00
C VAL A 281 -15.59 -1.91 2.02
N SER A 282 -16.46 -2.92 2.14
CA SER A 282 -17.44 -3.05 3.22
C SER A 282 -17.22 -4.35 3.96
N LEU A 283 -17.42 -4.34 5.28
CA LEU A 283 -17.44 -5.54 6.11
C LEU A 283 -18.85 -5.86 6.56
N LEU A 284 -19.12 -7.15 6.71
CA LEU A 284 -20.30 -7.66 7.36
C LEU A 284 -19.93 -8.84 8.25
N ARG A 285 -20.69 -9.01 9.33
CA ARG A 285 -20.70 -10.24 10.12
C ARG A 285 -22.01 -10.95 9.88
N ARG A 286 -21.94 -12.24 9.58
CA ARG A 286 -23.07 -13.15 9.66
C ARG A 286 -22.96 -13.97 10.94
N ASP A 287 -24.07 -14.07 11.65
CA ASP A 287 -24.19 -14.93 12.82
C ASP A 287 -24.63 -16.36 12.42
N ASP A 288 -24.25 -16.82 11.22
CA ASP A 288 -24.60 -18.15 10.69
C ASP A 288 -23.64 -19.23 11.22
N GLY A 289 -23.95 -19.78 12.40
CA GLY A 289 -23.24 -20.91 13.00
C GLY A 289 -22.37 -20.52 14.21
N PRO A 290 -21.68 -21.50 14.83
CA PRO A 290 -21.13 -21.38 16.18
C PRO A 290 -19.93 -20.42 16.32
N GLN A 291 -19.35 -19.92 15.23
CA GLN A 291 -18.18 -19.02 15.28
C GLN A 291 -18.40 -17.67 14.58
N GLY A 292 -19.56 -17.41 13.98
CA GLY A 292 -19.79 -16.22 13.15
C GLY A 292 -18.86 -16.17 11.92
N ARG A 293 -19.33 -15.61 10.80
CA ARG A 293 -18.54 -15.48 9.57
C ARG A 293 -18.38 -14.01 9.23
N ILE A 294 -17.16 -13.61 8.94
CA ILE A 294 -16.90 -12.26 8.41
C ILE A 294 -16.86 -12.35 6.89
N GLU A 295 -17.58 -11.46 6.22
CA GLU A 295 -17.52 -11.31 4.77
C GLU A 295 -17.10 -9.88 4.43
N ALA A 296 -16.43 -9.72 3.29
CA ALA A 296 -16.04 -8.43 2.75
C ALA A 296 -16.52 -8.30 1.31
N VAL A 297 -16.97 -7.10 0.96
CA VAL A 297 -17.23 -6.72 -0.44
C VAL A 297 -16.20 -5.67 -0.82
N VAL A 298 -15.45 -5.93 -1.88
CA VAL A 298 -14.32 -5.11 -2.33
C VAL A 298 -14.62 -4.59 -3.73
N VAL A 299 -14.36 -3.30 -3.95
CA VAL A 299 -14.47 -2.66 -5.27
C VAL A 299 -13.08 -2.33 -5.78
N ALA A 300 -12.79 -2.70 -7.03
CA ALA A 300 -11.52 -2.44 -7.70
C ALA A 300 -11.76 -2.16 -9.19
N GLY A 301 -11.65 -0.90 -9.60
CA GLY A 301 -11.98 -0.49 -10.98
C GLY A 301 -13.45 -0.75 -11.31
N ASP A 302 -13.70 -1.54 -12.36
CA ASP A 302 -15.01 -2.03 -12.79
C ASP A 302 -15.39 -3.38 -12.17
N HIS A 303 -14.57 -3.92 -11.26
CA HIS A 303 -14.83 -5.16 -10.57
C HIS A 303 -15.38 -4.95 -9.16
N VAL A 304 -16.31 -5.81 -8.77
CA VAL A 304 -16.78 -6.00 -7.40
C VAL A 304 -16.52 -7.44 -7.03
N ALA A 305 -15.94 -7.70 -5.87
CA ALA A 305 -15.63 -9.05 -5.42
C ALA A 305 -16.14 -9.29 -4.00
N HIS A 306 -16.68 -10.48 -3.78
CA HIS A 306 -17.12 -10.95 -2.47
C HIS A 306 -16.08 -11.90 -1.89
N PHE A 307 -15.66 -11.63 -0.66
CA PHE A 307 -14.73 -12.45 0.10
C PHE A 307 -15.40 -12.93 1.38
N SER A 308 -15.02 -14.13 1.81
CA SER A 308 -15.35 -14.65 3.13
C SER A 308 -14.05 -14.92 3.86
N ARG A 309 -14.10 -14.79 5.18
CA ARG A 309 -13.02 -15.21 6.06
C ARG A 309 -13.44 -16.46 6.84
N ASP A 310 -12.54 -17.42 6.94
CA ASP A 310 -12.61 -18.53 7.87
C ASP A 310 -11.30 -18.67 8.67
N ALA A 311 -11.12 -19.77 9.40
CA ALA A 311 -9.93 -20.03 10.20
C ALA A 311 -8.62 -20.10 9.38
N SER A 312 -8.69 -20.38 8.07
CA SER A 312 -7.54 -20.44 7.17
C SER A 312 -7.19 -19.08 6.55
N GLY A 313 -8.10 -18.11 6.59
CA GLY A 313 -7.90 -16.76 6.09
C GLY A 313 -9.01 -16.26 5.18
N TRP A 314 -8.69 -15.26 4.36
CA TRP A 314 -9.59 -14.70 3.37
C TRP A 314 -9.58 -15.49 2.07
N PHE A 315 -10.75 -15.74 1.52
CA PHE A 315 -10.90 -16.38 0.22
C PHE A 315 -12.05 -15.75 -0.58
N ARG A 316 -11.84 -15.64 -1.90
CA ARG A 316 -12.82 -15.04 -2.81
C ARG A 316 -13.97 -16.01 -3.06
N ARG A 317 -15.20 -15.56 -2.78
CA ARG A 317 -16.45 -16.30 -3.02
C ARG A 317 -16.98 -16.06 -4.43
N ALA A 318 -16.87 -14.83 -4.90
CA ALA A 318 -17.36 -14.43 -6.22
C ALA A 318 -16.62 -13.19 -6.75
N LEU A 319 -16.58 -13.07 -8.07
CA LEU A 319 -16.12 -11.88 -8.80
C LEU A 319 -17.24 -11.46 -9.75
N PHE A 320 -17.62 -10.19 -9.67
CA PHE A 320 -18.62 -9.54 -10.50
C PHE A 320 -17.93 -8.44 -11.31
N SER A 321 -18.21 -8.36 -12.61
CA SER A 321 -17.83 -7.20 -13.43
C SER A 321 -19.04 -6.30 -13.60
N ALA A 322 -18.88 -5.00 -13.40
CA ALA A 322 -19.89 -4.02 -13.76
C ALA A 322 -20.03 -4.00 -15.29
N VAL A 323 -21.22 -4.37 -15.78
CA VAL A 323 -21.60 -4.13 -17.18
C VAL A 323 -21.61 -2.60 -17.43
N PRO A 324 -21.18 -2.09 -18.60
CA PRO A 324 -21.12 -0.66 -18.87
C PRO A 324 -22.50 -0.01 -18.77
N PRO A 325 -22.60 1.32 -18.57
CA PRO A 325 -23.89 2.00 -18.48
C PRO A 325 -24.71 1.76 -19.77
N PRO A 326 -26.05 1.78 -19.69
CA PRO A 326 -26.88 1.65 -20.87
C PRO A 326 -26.49 2.73 -21.89
N ARG A 327 -26.16 2.31 -23.12
CA ARG A 327 -26.03 3.25 -24.23
C ARG A 327 -27.36 3.99 -24.35
N THR A 328 -27.33 5.31 -24.20
CA THR A 328 -28.41 6.19 -24.64
C THR A 328 -28.65 5.90 -26.11
N THR A 329 -29.71 5.17 -26.43
CA THR A 329 -30.21 5.03 -27.79
C THR A 329 -30.69 6.41 -28.23
N ALA A 330 -29.85 7.10 -29.01
CA ALA A 330 -30.29 8.23 -29.81
C ALA A 330 -31.37 7.69 -30.78
N GLY A 331 -32.59 8.21 -30.62
CA GLY A 331 -33.74 7.80 -31.40
C GLY A 331 -34.89 8.78 -31.19
N THR A 332 -34.68 10.04 -31.58
CA THR A 332 -35.77 10.99 -31.78
C THR A 332 -36.59 10.56 -33.00
N PRO A 333 -37.89 10.91 -33.06
CA PRO A 333 -38.30 11.78 -34.15
C PRO A 333 -38.75 13.13 -33.60
N LEU A 334 -38.24 14.18 -34.28
CA LEU A 334 -38.50 15.58 -34.00
C LEU A 334 -39.99 15.85 -33.77
N VAL A 335 -40.31 16.49 -32.64
CA VAL A 335 -41.48 17.36 -32.53
C VAL A 335 -40.97 18.79 -32.59
N THR A 336 -41.46 19.54 -33.57
CA THR A 336 -41.14 20.94 -33.84
C THR A 336 -41.44 21.83 -32.63
N PRO A 337 -40.58 22.81 -32.31
CA PRO A 337 -40.84 23.73 -31.21
C PRO A 337 -41.94 24.73 -31.58
N VAL A 338 -43.01 24.75 -30.79
CA VAL A 338 -43.96 25.86 -30.76
C VAL A 338 -43.27 27.04 -30.07
N THR A 339 -43.20 28.17 -30.76
CA THR A 339 -42.70 29.46 -30.26
C THR A 339 -43.37 29.86 -28.94
N PRO A 340 -42.61 30.26 -27.90
CA PRO A 340 -43.20 30.80 -26.69
C PRO A 340 -43.72 32.22 -26.93
N VAL A 341 -45.01 32.41 -26.66
CA VAL A 341 -45.63 33.73 -26.49
C VAL A 341 -45.16 34.30 -25.16
N THR A 342 -44.58 35.50 -25.19
CA THR A 342 -44.18 36.30 -24.03
C THR A 342 -45.41 36.76 -23.23
N PRO A 343 -45.46 36.52 -21.91
CA PRO A 343 -46.34 37.27 -21.02
C PRO A 343 -45.63 38.50 -20.45
N VAL A 344 -46.40 39.58 -20.47
CA VAL A 344 -46.11 40.95 -20.04
C VAL A 344 -45.64 41.04 -18.58
N ALA A 345 -44.64 41.90 -18.35
CA ALA A 345 -44.12 42.26 -17.04
C ALA A 345 -45.15 43.07 -16.22
N SER A 346 -45.22 42.79 -14.91
CA SER A 346 -45.80 43.68 -13.90
C SER A 346 -44.77 43.96 -12.79
N PRO A 347 -44.79 45.16 -12.19
CA PRO A 347 -43.61 45.77 -11.59
C PRO A 347 -43.29 45.27 -10.17
N LEU A 348 -41.99 45.25 -9.86
CA LEU A 348 -41.43 44.99 -8.54
C LEU A 348 -41.75 46.14 -7.55
N PRO A 349 -41.92 45.87 -6.24
CA PRO A 349 -41.94 46.90 -5.22
C PRO A 349 -40.52 47.42 -4.90
N VAL A 350 -40.46 48.72 -4.63
CA VAL A 350 -39.28 49.54 -4.31
C VAL A 350 -38.61 49.11 -3.00
N PRO A 351 -37.25 49.13 -2.88
CA PRO A 351 -36.57 48.96 -1.60
C PRO A 351 -36.56 50.28 -0.79
N ALA A 352 -36.93 50.19 0.49
CA ALA A 352 -36.85 51.31 1.43
C ALA A 352 -35.39 51.64 1.82
N ALA A 353 -35.12 52.94 1.95
CA ALA A 353 -33.85 53.56 2.32
C ALA A 353 -33.42 53.28 3.79
N PRO A 354 -32.13 53.49 4.15
CA PRO A 354 -31.56 53.06 5.42
C PRO A 354 -31.84 54.04 6.56
N LEU A 355 -32.15 53.51 7.75
CA LEU A 355 -32.28 54.28 8.99
C LEU A 355 -30.92 54.41 9.70
N THR A 356 -30.39 55.62 9.65
CA THR A 356 -29.64 56.40 10.67
C THR A 356 -29.18 55.71 11.96
N SER A 357 -27.88 55.86 12.23
CA SER A 357 -27.16 55.61 13.49
C SER A 357 -27.56 56.54 14.65
N PRO A 358 -27.34 56.12 15.91
CA PRO A 358 -27.06 57.02 17.04
C PRO A 358 -25.71 56.72 17.73
N PRO A 359 -25.23 57.62 18.63
CA PRO A 359 -23.83 58.06 18.62
C PRO A 359 -22.93 57.47 19.71
N ALA A 360 -21.63 57.75 19.53
CA ALA A 360 -20.53 57.49 20.46
C ALA A 360 -20.70 58.15 21.83
N GLN A 361 -20.27 57.44 22.88
CA GLN A 361 -19.94 58.02 24.18
C GLN A 361 -18.56 57.51 24.65
N SER A 362 -17.60 58.44 24.58
CA SER A 362 -16.51 58.75 25.51
C SER A 362 -16.00 57.69 26.50
N GLN A 363 -14.71 57.37 26.35
CA GLN A 363 -13.82 56.91 27.42
C GLN A 363 -13.64 57.96 28.53
N PRO A 364 -13.07 57.54 29.67
CA PRO A 364 -11.94 58.28 30.22
C PRO A 364 -10.71 57.39 30.44
N GLU A 365 -9.56 57.98 30.12
CA GLU A 365 -8.22 57.54 30.46
C GLU A 365 -7.96 57.57 31.97
N ALA A 366 -7.15 56.65 32.48
CA ALA A 366 -6.27 56.92 33.62
C ALA A 366 -5.03 56.00 33.59
N SER A 367 -3.90 56.68 33.58
CA SER A 367 -2.49 56.33 33.48
C SER A 367 -1.82 55.65 34.70
N SER A 368 -0.61 55.13 34.42
CA SER A 368 0.56 54.89 35.31
C SER A 368 0.57 53.55 36.07
N SER A 369 1.67 52.82 36.28
CA SER A 369 3.11 53.05 36.09
C SER A 369 3.88 51.73 36.18
N VAL A 370 5.05 51.71 35.52
CA VAL A 370 6.10 50.67 35.43
C VAL A 370 7.00 50.66 36.70
N PRO A 371 7.73 49.56 37.01
CA PRO A 371 9.19 49.47 36.73
C PRO A 371 9.62 48.08 36.18
N ALA A 372 10.23 47.95 34.99
CA ALA A 372 11.67 47.84 34.64
C ALA A 372 12.50 46.85 35.51
N SER A 373 12.78 45.59 35.05
CA SER A 373 13.93 45.08 34.25
C SER A 373 15.07 44.47 35.12
N PRO A 374 15.99 43.57 34.63
CA PRO A 374 16.44 43.35 33.23
C PRO A 374 16.81 41.91 32.72
N HIS A 375 16.89 41.80 31.38
CA HIS A 375 17.81 41.02 30.47
C HIS A 375 18.00 39.49 30.62
N ALA A 376 18.20 38.64 29.59
CA ALA A 376 18.31 38.69 28.12
C ALA A 376 18.06 37.23 27.60
N GLY A 377 17.45 36.98 26.43
CA GLY A 377 18.17 36.85 25.17
C GLY A 377 17.36 36.09 24.11
N THR A 378 16.90 36.85 23.10
CA THR A 378 16.64 36.54 21.68
C THR A 378 16.59 35.08 21.17
N SER A 379 15.47 34.69 20.55
CA SER A 379 15.36 34.60 19.09
C SER A 379 13.88 34.49 18.67
N GLY A 380 13.46 35.40 17.79
CA GLY A 380 12.13 35.46 17.21
C GLY A 380 12.10 34.86 15.81
N ALA A 381 10.90 34.44 15.45
CA ALA A 381 10.51 33.88 14.16
C ALA A 381 10.69 34.86 12.99
N ALA A 382 10.91 34.30 11.80
CA ALA A 382 10.54 34.88 10.50
C ALA A 382 10.33 33.70 9.53
N ALA A 383 9.11 33.47 9.07
CA ALA A 383 8.55 33.96 7.81
C ALA A 383 9.14 33.27 6.57
N ALA A 384 8.27 32.59 5.83
CA ALA A 384 8.56 32.08 4.49
C ALA A 384 8.87 33.24 3.53
N PRO A 385 9.79 33.03 2.58
CA PRO A 385 9.44 33.38 1.21
C PRO A 385 9.99 32.42 0.14
N ASP A 386 9.21 32.31 -0.93
CA ASP A 386 9.53 32.14 -2.35
C ASP A 386 10.54 31.09 -2.86
N ARG A 387 10.11 30.39 -3.92
CA ARG A 387 10.96 29.62 -4.84
C ARG A 387 11.82 30.56 -5.70
N PRO A 388 13.11 30.24 -5.87
CA PRO A 388 13.77 30.42 -7.16
C PRO A 388 14.47 29.13 -7.62
N GLY A 389 14.68 29.03 -8.94
CA GLY A 389 15.33 27.91 -9.62
C GLY A 389 16.60 27.44 -8.92
N ARG A 390 16.62 26.17 -8.56
CA ARG A 390 17.71 25.56 -7.81
C ARG A 390 18.79 25.11 -8.79
N THR A 391 19.91 25.84 -8.82
CA THR A 391 21.19 25.26 -9.24
C THR A 391 21.50 24.02 -8.38
N PRO A 392 22.06 22.93 -8.94
CA PRO A 392 22.21 21.66 -8.22
C PRO A 392 23.11 21.82 -6.99
N ARG A 393 22.66 21.36 -5.83
CA ARG A 393 23.56 21.12 -4.69
C ARG A 393 24.27 19.78 -4.95
N PRO A 394 25.59 19.65 -4.71
CA PRO A 394 26.25 18.34 -4.73
C PRO A 394 25.55 17.39 -3.76
N GLY A 395 25.25 16.18 -4.22
CA GLY A 395 24.48 15.15 -3.51
C GLY A 395 25.11 14.79 -2.16
N ALA A 396 24.26 14.39 -1.20
CA ALA A 396 24.74 13.86 0.07
C ALA A 396 25.54 12.57 -0.17
N SER A 397 26.67 12.41 0.52
CA SER A 397 27.54 11.24 0.35
C SER A 397 26.77 9.90 0.42
N PRO A 398 27.05 8.94 -0.49
CA PRO A 398 26.42 7.62 -0.50
C PRO A 398 26.89 6.73 0.67
N LEU A 399 27.99 7.11 1.34
CA LEU A 399 28.52 6.43 2.52
C LEU A 399 28.04 7.01 3.85
N GLY A 400 27.37 8.17 3.82
CA GLY A 400 26.75 8.75 5.02
C GLY A 400 25.77 7.78 5.68
N ALA A 401 25.63 7.89 7.00
CA ALA A 401 24.85 6.95 7.83
C ALA A 401 23.38 6.80 7.42
N GLY A 402 22.83 7.72 6.61
CA GLY A 402 21.43 7.74 6.21
C GLY A 402 20.52 8.33 7.30
N PRO A 403 19.30 8.77 6.95
CA PRO A 403 18.40 9.42 7.90
C PRO A 403 17.62 8.43 8.79
N TYR A 404 17.73 7.12 8.56
CA TYR A 404 16.94 6.09 9.24
C TYR A 404 17.78 5.12 10.08
N GLY A 405 17.17 4.47 11.06
CA GLY A 405 17.67 3.24 11.64
C GLY A 405 17.53 2.05 10.69
N ALA A 406 18.28 0.97 10.94
CA ALA A 406 18.15 -0.28 10.22
C ALA A 406 17.33 -1.29 11.02
N GLY A 407 16.05 -1.44 10.69
CA GLY A 407 15.21 -2.51 11.19
C GLY A 407 15.52 -3.82 10.47
N PHE A 408 15.47 -4.95 11.15
CA PHE A 408 15.57 -6.25 10.49
C PHE A 408 14.59 -7.29 11.04
N ARG A 409 14.33 -8.32 10.23
CA ARG A 409 13.46 -9.45 10.54
C ARG A 409 13.90 -10.71 9.83
N ARG A 410 13.65 -11.86 10.46
CA ARG A 410 13.84 -13.17 9.86
C ARG A 410 12.48 -13.78 9.52
N ILE A 411 12.27 -14.09 8.25
CA ILE A 411 11.07 -14.78 7.74
C ILE A 411 11.38 -16.27 7.78
N MET A 412 10.67 -17.05 8.60
CA MET A 412 10.99 -18.46 8.83
C MET A 412 10.28 -19.44 7.87
N ASP A 413 9.19 -19.00 7.24
CA ASP A 413 8.29 -19.84 6.45
C ASP A 413 8.02 -19.25 5.06
N LEU A 414 9.08 -18.90 4.31
CA LEU A 414 8.94 -18.39 2.96
C LEU A 414 8.53 -19.54 2.00
N PRO A 415 7.33 -19.52 1.39
CA PRO A 415 6.92 -20.55 0.43
C PRO A 415 7.77 -20.45 -0.84
N VAL A 416 8.18 -21.59 -1.38
CA VAL A 416 8.94 -21.67 -2.64
C VAL A 416 8.12 -22.47 -3.68
N SER A 417 7.91 -21.87 -4.84
CA SER A 417 7.17 -22.42 -5.98
C SER A 417 8.02 -23.43 -6.75
N ARG A 418 7.39 -24.44 -7.37
CA ARG A 418 8.09 -25.33 -8.31
C ARG A 418 8.53 -24.57 -9.57
N PRO A 419 9.62 -24.99 -10.23
CA PRO A 419 9.89 -24.58 -11.60
C PRO A 419 8.73 -24.99 -12.52
N GLY A 420 8.45 -24.18 -13.56
CA GLY A 420 7.41 -24.47 -14.55
C GLY A 420 7.72 -25.68 -15.44
N PRO A 421 6.77 -26.14 -16.27
CA PRO A 421 6.84 -27.40 -17.02
C PRO A 421 7.83 -27.43 -18.20
N SER A 422 8.75 -26.46 -18.33
CA SER A 422 9.75 -26.46 -19.41
C SER A 422 10.86 -27.51 -19.25
N ASP A 423 10.93 -28.18 -18.11
CA ASP A 423 11.98 -29.18 -17.79
C ASP A 423 11.52 -30.65 -17.93
N GLU A 424 10.29 -30.94 -18.37
CA GLU A 424 9.83 -32.33 -18.57
C GLU A 424 10.35 -32.98 -19.88
N GLY A 425 11.28 -32.34 -20.58
CA GLY A 425 11.74 -32.76 -21.90
C GLY A 425 13.01 -33.63 -21.96
N ALA A 426 13.67 -33.95 -20.85
CA ALA A 426 14.88 -34.79 -20.86
C ALA A 426 14.56 -36.22 -20.40
N SER A 427 14.61 -37.16 -21.35
CA SER A 427 14.29 -38.58 -21.21
C SER A 427 14.97 -39.28 -20.02
N PRO A 428 14.35 -40.33 -19.44
CA PRO A 428 14.81 -40.99 -18.24
C PRO A 428 15.74 -42.16 -18.58
N GLU A 429 16.97 -41.91 -19.03
CA GLU A 429 17.98 -42.99 -19.09
C GLU A 429 19.34 -42.53 -18.58
N GLY A 430 19.60 -42.90 -17.32
CA GLY A 430 20.93 -43.28 -16.87
C GLY A 430 21.88 -42.17 -16.47
N HIS A 431 21.62 -41.47 -15.36
CA HIS A 431 22.66 -41.11 -14.39
C HIS A 431 22.07 -41.01 -12.98
N LEU A 432 22.77 -41.64 -12.05
CA LEU A 432 22.40 -41.81 -10.64
C LEU A 432 22.38 -40.46 -9.91
N ASP A 433 21.35 -40.29 -9.08
CA ASP A 433 21.23 -39.36 -7.94
C ASP A 433 21.41 -37.86 -8.21
N ALA A 434 20.36 -37.23 -8.77
CA ALA A 434 20.00 -35.87 -8.40
C ALA A 434 18.75 -35.95 -7.51
N GLU A 435 18.92 -35.83 -6.18
CA GLU A 435 17.81 -35.75 -5.23
C GLU A 435 16.86 -34.61 -5.69
N ALA A 436 15.71 -34.98 -6.26
CA ALA A 436 14.58 -34.08 -6.36
C ALA A 436 14.25 -33.58 -4.93
N PRO A 437 13.93 -32.28 -4.74
CA PRO A 437 13.71 -31.73 -3.41
C PRO A 437 12.63 -32.53 -2.69
N ARG A 438 12.98 -33.02 -1.49
CA ARG A 438 12.06 -33.79 -0.65
C ARG A 438 10.80 -32.95 -0.39
N PRO A 439 9.60 -33.54 -0.28
CA PRO A 439 8.34 -32.82 -0.09
C PRO A 439 8.31 -31.87 1.13
N GLU A 440 9.29 -31.99 2.03
CA GLU A 440 9.53 -31.16 3.22
C GLU A 440 10.20 -29.80 2.90
N GLN A 441 10.81 -29.60 1.73
CA GLN A 441 11.54 -28.38 1.30
C GLN A 441 10.66 -27.33 0.59
N ARG A 442 9.36 -27.25 0.91
CA ARG A 442 8.45 -26.22 0.34
C ARG A 442 8.56 -24.85 1.01
N ARG A 443 9.47 -24.72 1.98
CA ARG A 443 9.68 -23.51 2.76
C ARG A 443 11.17 -23.23 2.93
N THR A 444 11.53 -21.95 2.90
CA THR A 444 12.89 -21.48 3.19
C THR A 444 12.84 -20.28 4.14
N VAL A 445 14.01 -19.80 4.54
CA VAL A 445 14.17 -18.62 5.38
C VAL A 445 14.49 -17.41 4.50
N ALA A 446 14.11 -16.20 4.92
CA ALA A 446 14.61 -14.97 4.32
C ALA A 446 14.99 -13.94 5.39
N LEU A 447 15.93 -13.06 5.07
CA LEU A 447 16.29 -11.90 5.87
C LEU A 447 15.72 -10.64 5.23
N LEU A 448 14.98 -9.86 6.00
CA LEU A 448 14.41 -8.60 5.58
C LEU A 448 15.07 -7.47 6.39
N TYR A 449 15.69 -6.52 5.71
CA TYR A 449 16.11 -5.24 6.26
C TYR A 449 15.23 -4.11 5.74
N TYR A 450 14.94 -3.13 6.58
CA TYR A 450 14.06 -2.03 6.21
C TYR A 450 14.37 -0.74 6.98
N PRO A 451 14.01 0.43 6.43
CA PRO A 451 14.17 1.70 7.14
C PRO A 451 13.27 1.72 8.37
N ALA A 452 13.87 2.00 9.53
CA ALA A 452 13.20 1.97 10.83
C ALA A 452 13.44 3.26 11.62
N ALA A 453 12.58 3.54 12.58
CA ALA A 453 12.76 4.67 13.50
C ALA A 453 14.06 4.52 14.30
N ASP A 454 14.36 3.30 14.73
CA ASP A 454 15.59 2.90 15.43
C ASP A 454 16.20 1.66 14.78
N SER A 455 17.48 1.39 15.03
CA SER A 455 18.12 0.15 14.55
C SER A 455 17.81 -1.02 15.48
N GLY A 456 17.40 -2.17 14.93
CA GLY A 456 17.13 -3.36 15.74
C GLY A 456 16.23 -4.39 15.08
N GLU A 457 16.11 -5.56 15.71
CA GLU A 457 15.14 -6.58 15.30
C GLU A 457 13.72 -6.07 15.58
N ASP A 458 12.80 -6.25 14.62
CA ASP A 458 11.39 -5.84 14.74
C ASP A 458 11.14 -4.35 15.08
N ALA A 459 12.15 -3.49 14.88
CA ALA A 459 12.02 -2.06 15.08
C ALA A 459 10.84 -1.45 14.29
N ALA A 460 10.24 -0.38 14.83
CA ALA A 460 9.14 0.30 14.17
C ALA A 460 9.58 0.85 12.80
N VAL A 461 8.75 0.68 11.78
CA VAL A 461 9.04 1.17 10.42
C VAL A 461 9.18 2.69 10.44
N ALA A 462 10.18 3.22 9.75
CA ALA A 462 10.40 4.66 9.67
C ALA A 462 9.24 5.37 8.96
N ALA A 463 8.98 6.62 9.35
CA ALA A 463 8.12 7.51 8.58
C ALA A 463 8.72 7.70 7.17
N GLY A 464 7.86 7.78 6.14
CA GLY A 464 8.29 7.96 4.74
C GLY A 464 8.18 6.69 3.86
N ALA A 465 7.64 5.60 4.39
CA ALA A 465 7.22 4.45 3.57
C ALA A 465 6.10 4.85 2.57
N PRO A 466 5.93 4.14 1.45
CA PRO A 466 6.68 2.95 1.03
C PRO A 466 8.04 3.30 0.41
N PHE A 467 9.02 2.44 0.68
CA PHE A 467 10.42 2.59 0.26
C PHE A 467 10.75 1.71 -0.95
N PRO A 468 11.66 2.13 -1.84
CA PRO A 468 12.12 1.29 -2.95
C PRO A 468 12.62 -0.08 -2.47
N VAL A 469 12.35 -1.13 -3.25
CA VAL A 469 12.62 -2.53 -2.89
C VAL A 469 13.88 -3.01 -3.59
N LEU A 470 14.71 -3.75 -2.86
CA LEU A 470 15.87 -4.45 -3.38
C LEU A 470 15.75 -5.93 -3.01
N ALA A 471 15.83 -6.83 -3.98
CA ALA A 471 15.94 -8.27 -3.71
C ALA A 471 17.38 -8.74 -3.93
N LEU A 472 17.93 -9.49 -2.98
CA LEU A 472 19.33 -9.90 -2.97
C LEU A 472 19.46 -11.42 -3.10
N ALA A 473 20.19 -11.85 -4.13
CA ALA A 473 20.61 -13.23 -4.34
C ALA A 473 22.09 -13.40 -3.96
N HIS A 474 22.37 -14.31 -3.04
CA HIS A 474 23.71 -14.56 -2.52
C HIS A 474 24.44 -15.68 -3.29
N THR A 475 25.78 -15.69 -3.19
CA THR A 475 26.58 -16.84 -3.63
C THR A 475 26.58 -17.92 -2.55
N ARG A 476 26.89 -19.16 -2.94
CA ARG A 476 27.11 -20.27 -2.02
C ARG A 476 28.60 -20.39 -1.70
N ARG A 477 28.97 -20.71 -0.46
CA ARG A 477 30.36 -21.03 -0.11
C ARG A 477 30.77 -22.39 -0.67
N ALA A 478 31.95 -22.47 -1.27
CA ALA A 478 32.55 -23.74 -1.70
C ALA A 478 32.95 -24.57 -0.47
N HIS A 479 32.52 -25.83 -0.40
CA HIS A 479 32.92 -26.74 0.66
C HIS A 479 34.39 -27.17 0.43
N GLY A 480 35.27 -26.82 1.36
CA GLY A 480 36.57 -27.48 1.50
C GLY A 480 36.48 -28.57 2.57
N ASP A 481 37.33 -29.59 2.50
CA ASP A 481 37.39 -30.75 3.42
C ASP A 481 37.67 -30.42 4.91
N ALA A 482 37.74 -29.14 5.30
CA ALA A 482 38.01 -28.71 6.65
C ALA A 482 36.76 -28.08 7.31
N LEU A 483 36.13 -28.88 8.17
CA LEU A 483 34.98 -28.59 9.07
C LEU A 483 33.63 -28.31 8.37
N PRO A 484 32.52 -28.85 8.90
CA PRO A 484 31.18 -28.57 8.38
C PRO A 484 30.81 -27.11 8.68
N VAL A 485 31.05 -26.24 7.70
CA VAL A 485 30.52 -24.90 7.70
C VAL A 485 29.01 -24.99 7.53
N ASP A 486 28.23 -24.45 8.47
CA ASP A 486 26.76 -24.35 8.37
C ASP A 486 26.40 -23.49 7.16
N ALA A 487 26.15 -24.15 6.03
CA ALA A 487 25.82 -23.53 4.75
C ALA A 487 24.46 -22.84 4.78
N HIS A 488 23.56 -23.18 5.72
CA HIS A 488 22.21 -22.62 5.85
C HIS A 488 22.16 -21.16 6.34
N GLN A 489 23.26 -20.42 6.20
CA GLN A 489 23.39 -19.03 6.62
C GLN A 489 23.94 -18.11 5.53
N ASP A 490 24.16 -18.59 4.30
CA ASP A 490 24.83 -17.79 3.26
C ASP A 490 24.04 -16.53 2.85
N TYR A 491 22.71 -16.53 3.03
CA TYR A 491 21.88 -15.32 2.86
C TYR A 491 22.23 -14.16 3.82
N ARG A 492 23.03 -14.41 4.86
CA ARG A 492 23.55 -13.38 5.79
C ARG A 492 24.85 -12.74 5.32
N GLN A 493 25.48 -13.25 4.25
CA GLN A 493 26.79 -12.80 3.80
C GLN A 493 26.85 -11.30 3.54
N LEU A 494 25.78 -10.69 3.03
CA LEU A 494 25.72 -9.26 2.70
C LEU A 494 24.89 -8.43 3.69
N SER A 495 24.63 -8.91 4.91
CA SER A 495 23.84 -8.18 5.91
C SER A 495 24.38 -6.78 6.22
N GLY A 496 25.69 -6.55 6.18
CA GLY A 496 26.25 -5.21 6.37
C GLY A 496 25.92 -4.23 5.25
N LEU A 497 25.76 -4.71 4.01
CA LEU A 497 25.27 -3.92 2.88
C LEU A 497 23.76 -3.70 2.99
N MET A 498 22.99 -4.75 3.31
CA MET A 498 21.54 -4.66 3.50
C MET A 498 21.18 -3.64 4.59
N ALA A 499 21.87 -3.67 5.73
CA ALA A 499 21.68 -2.72 6.81
C ALA A 499 22.03 -1.29 6.38
N HIS A 500 23.10 -1.09 5.61
CA HIS A 500 23.45 0.23 5.06
C HIS A 500 22.35 0.77 4.16
N LEU A 501 21.90 -0.04 3.19
CA LEU A 501 20.82 0.32 2.26
C LEU A 501 19.50 0.62 2.99
N ALA A 502 19.19 -0.12 4.06
CA ALA A 502 18.04 0.17 4.92
C ALA A 502 18.14 1.56 5.58
N ARG A 503 19.29 1.94 6.12
CA ARG A 503 19.48 3.31 6.65
C ARG A 503 19.39 4.38 5.57
N ARG A 504 19.72 4.02 4.32
CA ARG A 504 19.55 4.85 3.13
C ARG A 504 18.14 4.80 2.56
N GLY A 505 17.17 4.17 3.22
CA GLY A 505 15.75 4.20 2.82
C GLY A 505 15.32 3.10 1.85
N PHE A 506 16.04 1.98 1.76
CA PHE A 506 15.69 0.84 0.90
C PHE A 506 15.18 -0.34 1.72
N VAL A 507 14.18 -1.04 1.22
CA VAL A 507 13.74 -2.33 1.78
C VAL A 507 14.50 -3.43 1.07
N VAL A 508 15.23 -4.26 1.81
CA VAL A 508 16.10 -5.29 1.23
C VAL A 508 15.70 -6.67 1.72
N ILE A 509 15.29 -7.56 0.82
CA ILE A 509 14.97 -8.96 1.13
C ILE A 509 16.00 -9.91 0.51
N ALA A 510 16.50 -10.85 1.31
CA ALA A 510 17.45 -11.88 0.89
C ALA A 510 16.96 -13.27 1.33
N PRO A 511 16.39 -14.09 0.43
CA PRO A 511 16.02 -15.46 0.75
C PRO A 511 17.25 -16.37 0.84
N ASP A 512 17.13 -17.43 1.62
CA ASP A 512 18.11 -18.51 1.71
C ASP A 512 17.97 -19.44 0.50
N MET A 513 19.05 -19.45 -0.28
CA MET A 513 19.23 -20.27 -1.47
C MET A 513 20.39 -21.26 -1.30
N SER A 514 20.92 -21.43 -0.09
CA SER A 514 22.12 -22.24 0.18
C SER A 514 21.90 -23.73 -0.08
N TRP A 515 20.64 -24.16 -0.05
CA TRP A 515 20.20 -25.54 -0.32
C TRP A 515 20.18 -25.89 -1.81
N LEU A 516 20.23 -24.92 -2.72
CA LEU A 516 20.36 -25.20 -4.15
C LEU A 516 21.78 -25.74 -4.43
N VAL A 517 21.88 -27.04 -4.74
CA VAL A 517 23.11 -27.77 -5.10
C VAL A 517 23.06 -28.05 -6.60
N GLY A 518 24.12 -27.72 -7.34
CA GLY A 518 24.18 -27.92 -8.79
C GLY A 518 24.81 -29.26 -9.19
N ALA A 519 24.00 -30.14 -9.78
CA ALA A 519 24.43 -31.10 -10.80
C ALA A 519 23.87 -30.72 -12.20
N SER A 520 23.26 -29.54 -12.31
CA SER A 520 22.54 -29.06 -13.50
C SER A 520 23.33 -27.97 -14.22
N PRO A 521 23.12 -27.75 -15.54
CA PRO A 521 23.77 -26.68 -16.29
C PRO A 521 23.55 -25.31 -15.62
N ALA A 522 24.53 -24.42 -15.66
CA ALA A 522 24.51 -23.11 -14.99
C ALA A 522 23.21 -22.30 -15.20
N ASN A 523 22.60 -22.43 -16.39
CA ASN A 523 21.33 -21.78 -16.72
C ASN A 523 20.11 -22.31 -15.94
N HIS A 524 20.05 -23.61 -15.60
CA HIS A 524 18.95 -24.17 -14.82
C HIS A 524 19.06 -23.74 -13.34
N GLU A 525 20.28 -23.65 -12.81
CA GLU A 525 20.51 -23.13 -11.46
C GLU A 525 20.10 -21.65 -11.34
N ALA A 526 20.42 -20.83 -12.34
CA ALA A 526 20.04 -19.42 -12.38
C ALA A 526 18.51 -19.24 -12.36
N THR A 527 17.78 -20.02 -13.16
CA THR A 527 16.30 -19.98 -13.21
C THR A 527 15.67 -20.39 -11.89
N HIS A 528 16.18 -21.43 -11.22
CA HIS A 528 15.69 -21.83 -9.89
C HIS A 528 15.94 -20.76 -8.83
N ARG A 529 17.14 -20.17 -8.80
CA ARG A 529 17.45 -19.06 -7.89
C ARG A 529 16.58 -17.83 -8.17
N ALA A 530 16.31 -17.53 -9.43
CA ALA A 530 15.40 -16.45 -9.83
C ALA A 530 13.96 -16.72 -9.36
N ALA A 531 13.47 -17.95 -9.44
CA ALA A 531 12.16 -18.34 -8.92
C ALA A 531 12.07 -18.12 -7.40
N VAL A 532 13.08 -18.51 -6.63
CA VAL A 532 13.13 -18.26 -5.18
C VAL A 532 13.15 -16.76 -4.86
N LEU A 533 13.88 -15.96 -5.65
CA LEU A 533 13.93 -14.51 -5.50
C LEU A 533 12.57 -13.86 -5.80
N ARG A 534 11.88 -14.34 -6.85
CA ARG A 534 10.52 -13.95 -7.20
C ARG A 534 9.52 -14.34 -6.12
N ASP A 535 9.63 -15.53 -5.54
CA ASP A 535 8.79 -15.98 -4.43
C ASP A 535 9.01 -15.15 -3.16
N ALA A 536 10.26 -14.75 -2.88
CA ALA A 536 10.58 -13.81 -1.80
C ALA A 536 9.91 -12.45 -2.01
N LEU A 537 9.99 -11.92 -3.24
CA LEU A 537 9.32 -10.68 -3.61
C LEU A 537 7.79 -10.81 -3.55
N ALA A 538 7.23 -11.93 -4.02
CA ALA A 538 5.81 -12.22 -3.96
C ALA A 538 5.32 -12.35 -2.52
N HIS A 539 6.06 -13.05 -1.66
CA HIS A 539 5.77 -13.15 -0.24
C HIS A 539 5.90 -11.81 0.46
N LEU A 540 6.91 -11.00 0.13
CA LEU A 540 7.00 -9.64 0.66
C LEU A 540 5.77 -8.84 0.21
N ARG A 541 5.43 -8.84 -1.08
CA ARG A 541 4.29 -8.10 -1.66
C ARG A 541 2.94 -8.55 -1.12
N ALA A 542 2.76 -9.85 -0.88
CA ALA A 542 1.56 -10.42 -0.29
C ALA A 542 1.56 -10.33 1.24
N GLY A 543 2.73 -10.15 1.84
CA GLY A 543 2.93 -10.11 3.27
C GLY A 543 2.30 -8.88 3.89
N SER A 544 1.82 -9.06 5.13
CA SER A 544 1.15 -8.05 5.94
C SER A 544 1.76 -6.65 5.88
N ARG A 545 3.08 -6.55 5.97
CA ARG A 545 3.74 -5.24 5.98
C ARG A 545 4.25 -4.81 4.61
N GLY A 546 4.27 -5.69 3.61
CA GLY A 546 4.90 -5.42 2.32
C GLY A 546 4.32 -4.22 1.57
N PRO A 547 3.03 -4.19 1.24
CA PRO A 547 2.42 -3.06 0.52
C PRO A 547 2.45 -1.72 1.26
N ILE A 548 2.65 -1.75 2.58
CA ILE A 548 2.79 -0.56 3.42
C ILE A 548 4.25 -0.11 3.45
N LEU A 549 5.18 -1.06 3.52
CA LEU A 549 6.61 -0.84 3.68
C LEU A 549 7.33 -0.57 2.35
N ALA A 550 6.92 -1.25 1.29
CA ALA A 550 7.71 -1.50 0.09
C ALA A 550 6.99 -1.03 -1.19
N ASP A 551 7.73 -0.27 -2.00
CA ASP A 551 7.31 0.23 -3.30
C ASP A 551 7.87 -0.64 -4.42
N PHE A 552 7.06 -1.58 -4.90
CA PHE A 552 7.44 -2.52 -5.94
C PHE A 552 7.53 -1.91 -7.35
N GLU A 553 7.06 -0.67 -7.55
CA GLU A 553 7.29 0.07 -8.80
C GLU A 553 8.74 0.54 -8.91
N ARG A 554 9.44 0.61 -7.78
CA ARG A 554 10.85 0.99 -7.66
C ARG A 554 11.65 -0.20 -7.16
N LEU A 555 11.66 -1.27 -7.96
CA LEU A 555 12.36 -2.51 -7.66
C LEU A 555 13.76 -2.55 -8.32
N GLY A 556 14.77 -2.89 -7.53
CA GLY A 556 16.10 -3.27 -7.99
C GLY A 556 16.51 -4.67 -7.53
N LEU A 557 17.51 -5.24 -8.19
CA LEU A 557 18.07 -6.55 -7.84
C LEU A 557 19.56 -6.43 -7.49
N ILE A 558 20.00 -7.22 -6.51
CA ILE A 558 21.41 -7.38 -6.16
C ILE A 558 21.77 -8.85 -6.30
N GLY A 559 22.84 -9.15 -7.03
CA GLY A 559 23.33 -10.53 -7.17
C GLY A 559 24.81 -10.61 -6.84
N HIS A 560 25.21 -11.57 -6.00
CA HIS A 560 26.62 -11.84 -5.69
C HIS A 560 27.05 -13.21 -6.20
N GLY A 561 28.17 -13.31 -6.91
CA GLY A 561 28.68 -14.57 -7.45
C GLY A 561 27.64 -15.24 -8.35
N ALA A 562 27.27 -16.49 -8.04
CA ALA A 562 26.19 -17.21 -8.73
C ALA A 562 24.81 -16.51 -8.60
N GLY A 563 24.59 -15.74 -7.53
CA GLY A 563 23.40 -14.89 -7.38
C GLY A 563 23.31 -13.78 -8.43
N GLY A 564 24.42 -13.40 -9.08
CA GLY A 564 24.43 -12.48 -10.21
C GLY A 564 23.58 -12.98 -11.38
N LEU A 565 23.73 -14.25 -11.75
CA LEU A 565 22.94 -14.88 -12.81
C LEU A 565 21.46 -14.98 -12.45
N ALA A 566 21.13 -15.23 -11.18
CA ALA A 566 19.75 -15.24 -10.69
C ALA A 566 19.07 -13.87 -10.82
N ALA A 567 19.79 -12.79 -10.49
CA ALA A 567 19.30 -11.43 -10.63
C ALA A 567 19.03 -11.10 -12.11
N LEU A 568 19.93 -11.50 -13.01
CA LEU A 568 19.76 -11.31 -14.45
C LEU A 568 18.59 -12.13 -15.01
N ALA A 569 18.47 -13.40 -14.63
CA ALA A 569 17.38 -14.27 -15.05
C ALA A 569 16.01 -13.70 -14.65
N LEU A 570 15.87 -13.18 -13.42
CA LEU A 570 14.64 -12.52 -13.00
C LEU A 570 14.39 -11.18 -13.72
N ALA A 571 15.44 -10.39 -13.98
CA ALA A 571 15.30 -9.12 -14.71
C ALA A 571 14.84 -9.31 -16.17
N LEU A 572 15.14 -10.47 -16.76
CA LEU A 572 14.81 -10.81 -18.14
C LEU A 572 13.51 -11.64 -18.27
N ASP A 573 12.95 -12.11 -17.15
CA ASP A 573 11.70 -12.87 -17.13
C ASP A 573 10.51 -11.97 -17.51
N ARG A 574 10.03 -12.12 -18.75
CA ARG A 574 8.89 -11.37 -19.28
C ARG A 574 7.55 -11.77 -18.65
N GLU A 575 7.47 -12.92 -17.99
CA GLU A 575 6.30 -13.38 -17.27
C GLU A 575 6.31 -12.94 -15.80
N SER A 576 7.42 -12.36 -15.33
CA SER A 576 7.53 -11.80 -14.00
C SER A 576 6.50 -10.68 -13.79
N LEU A 577 5.77 -10.76 -12.68
CA LEU A 577 4.86 -9.71 -12.20
C LEU A 577 5.60 -8.49 -11.61
N PHE A 578 6.93 -8.47 -11.70
CA PHE A 578 7.81 -7.46 -11.14
C PHE A 578 8.64 -6.82 -12.25
N GLU A 579 8.44 -5.52 -12.45
CA GLU A 579 9.27 -4.73 -13.36
C GLU A 579 10.57 -4.33 -12.66
N VAL A 580 11.70 -4.88 -13.10
CA VAL A 580 13.03 -4.59 -12.54
C VAL A 580 13.60 -3.34 -13.20
N ARG A 581 13.86 -2.30 -12.40
CA ARG A 581 14.37 -1.01 -12.90
C ARG A 581 15.87 -0.88 -12.93
N ALA A 582 16.58 -1.66 -12.12
CA ALA A 582 18.04 -1.61 -12.02
C ALA A 582 18.60 -2.91 -11.41
N ALA A 583 19.78 -3.33 -11.84
CA ALA A 583 20.46 -4.52 -11.29
C ALA A 583 21.92 -4.22 -10.91
N ALA A 584 22.36 -4.64 -9.72
CA ALA A 584 23.73 -4.54 -9.25
C ALA A 584 24.34 -5.93 -9.06
N LEU A 585 25.44 -6.20 -9.76
CA LEU A 585 26.12 -7.48 -9.81
C LEU A 585 27.49 -7.37 -9.13
N LEU A 586 27.72 -8.20 -8.12
CA LEU A 586 28.91 -8.18 -7.26
C LEU A 586 29.75 -9.43 -7.50
N SER A 587 30.93 -9.28 -8.09
CA SER A 587 31.77 -10.37 -8.60
C SER A 587 30.97 -11.46 -9.32
N PRO A 588 30.17 -11.11 -10.34
CA PRO A 588 29.39 -12.09 -11.08
C PRO A 588 30.28 -13.02 -11.92
N HIS A 589 29.86 -14.26 -12.10
CA HIS A 589 30.44 -15.16 -13.10
C HIS A 589 29.70 -14.90 -14.43
N LEU A 590 30.30 -14.15 -15.36
CA LEU A 590 29.64 -13.61 -16.56
C LEU A 590 30.10 -14.26 -17.87
N ASP A 591 30.85 -15.36 -17.82
CA ASP A 591 31.45 -15.96 -19.01
C ASP A 591 30.42 -16.40 -20.08
N ASP A 592 29.13 -16.53 -19.69
CA ASP A 592 28.04 -17.03 -20.54
C ASP A 592 26.99 -15.96 -20.96
N LEU A 593 27.21 -14.66 -20.70
CA LEU A 593 26.19 -13.65 -21.04
C LEU A 593 26.22 -13.28 -22.53
N ASP A 594 25.22 -13.74 -23.28
CA ASP A 594 25.04 -13.41 -24.70
C ASP A 594 24.83 -11.90 -24.91
N LEU A 595 25.52 -11.33 -25.91
CA LEU A 595 25.44 -9.92 -26.30
C LEU A 595 24.01 -9.50 -26.69
N ALA A 596 23.21 -10.43 -27.21
CA ALA A 596 21.80 -10.17 -27.52
C ALA A 596 20.94 -9.95 -26.27
N LEU A 597 21.29 -10.61 -25.15
CA LEU A 597 20.62 -10.45 -23.85
C LEU A 597 20.96 -9.09 -23.21
N ALA A 598 22.18 -8.60 -23.43
CA ALA A 598 22.67 -7.35 -22.84
C ALA A 598 21.85 -6.12 -23.26
N ALA A 599 21.25 -6.13 -24.46
CA ALA A 599 20.41 -5.03 -24.94
C ALA A 599 19.03 -4.96 -24.24
N ALA A 600 18.56 -6.07 -23.66
CA ALA A 600 17.28 -6.15 -22.97
C ALA A 600 17.37 -5.87 -21.47
N LEU A 601 18.58 -5.75 -20.92
CA LEU A 601 18.79 -5.55 -19.49
C LEU A 601 18.37 -4.14 -19.03
N PRO A 602 17.92 -4.00 -17.77
CA PRO A 602 17.81 -2.70 -17.13
C PRO A 602 19.21 -2.08 -16.97
N PRO A 603 19.30 -0.79 -16.59
CA PRO A 603 20.53 -0.20 -16.10
C PRO A 603 21.24 -1.15 -15.14
N THR A 604 22.53 -1.40 -15.38
CA THR A 604 23.27 -2.45 -14.67
C THR A 604 24.59 -1.92 -14.12
N LEU A 605 24.84 -2.17 -12.83
CA LEU A 605 26.13 -1.95 -12.18
C LEU A 605 26.86 -3.29 -12.08
N VAL A 606 28.11 -3.36 -12.54
CA VAL A 606 29.02 -4.49 -12.35
C VAL A 606 30.19 -4.05 -11.49
N LEU A 607 30.34 -4.67 -10.32
CA LEU A 607 31.42 -4.40 -9.39
C LEU A 607 32.27 -5.66 -9.20
N ARG A 608 33.57 -5.59 -9.54
CA ARG A 608 34.47 -6.76 -9.58
C ARG A 608 35.89 -6.46 -9.10
N GLY A 609 36.60 -7.49 -8.62
CA GLY A 609 38.05 -7.44 -8.39
C GLY A 609 38.86 -7.75 -9.66
N ALA A 610 40.16 -7.43 -9.69
CA ALA A 610 41.01 -7.82 -10.83
C ALA A 610 41.30 -9.33 -10.87
N ALA A 611 41.28 -10.01 -9.71
CA ALA A 611 41.43 -11.47 -9.63
C ALA A 611 40.18 -12.24 -10.12
N ASP A 612 39.04 -11.55 -10.26
CA ASP A 612 37.82 -12.13 -10.86
C ASP A 612 37.90 -12.10 -12.41
N VAL A 613 39.00 -11.60 -13.00
CA VAL A 613 39.24 -11.56 -14.44
C VAL A 613 40.17 -12.72 -14.81
N SER A 614 39.61 -13.80 -15.36
CA SER A 614 40.44 -14.83 -15.98
C SER A 614 41.15 -14.22 -17.20
N PRO A 615 42.48 -14.42 -17.39
CA PRO A 615 43.18 -13.90 -18.55
C PRO A 615 42.62 -14.42 -19.90
N GLU A 616 41.88 -15.54 -19.85
CA GLU A 616 41.21 -16.19 -20.98
C GLU A 616 39.68 -15.93 -21.06
N ALA A 617 39.10 -15.20 -20.11
CA ALA A 617 37.69 -14.82 -20.17
C ALA A 617 37.45 -13.80 -21.30
N PRO A 618 36.29 -13.84 -21.99
CA PRO A 618 35.96 -12.94 -23.11
C PRO A 618 35.94 -11.44 -22.74
N TRP A 619 36.15 -11.10 -21.47
CA TRP A 619 36.18 -9.74 -20.92
C TRP A 619 37.58 -9.29 -20.45
N SER A 620 38.63 -10.02 -20.84
CA SER A 620 40.02 -9.61 -20.65
C SER A 620 40.34 -8.35 -21.50
N PRO A 621 41.17 -7.41 -21.03
CA PRO A 621 41.44 -6.12 -21.71
C PRO A 621 41.94 -6.23 -23.17
N ARG A 622 42.34 -7.43 -23.61
CA ARG A 622 42.84 -7.73 -24.95
C ARG A 622 41.74 -8.09 -25.97
N HIS A 623 40.52 -8.37 -25.53
CA HIS A 623 39.36 -8.64 -26.38
C HIS A 623 38.24 -7.62 -26.15
N ALA A 624 38.62 -6.34 -26.06
CA ALA A 624 37.66 -5.25 -26.25
C ALA A 624 36.93 -5.50 -27.58
N PHE A 625 35.61 -5.73 -27.48
CA PHE A 625 34.67 -5.99 -28.56
C PHE A 625 35.00 -5.18 -29.81
N SER A 626 35.68 -5.85 -30.75
CA SER A 626 36.06 -5.28 -32.03
C SER A 626 34.80 -5.10 -32.87
N THR A 627 34.46 -3.85 -33.17
CA THR A 627 33.49 -3.50 -34.19
C THR A 627 34.07 -3.87 -35.56
N SER A 628 33.75 -5.05 -36.09
CA SER A 628 33.92 -5.32 -37.52
C SER A 628 32.82 -6.25 -38.06
N PRO A 629 32.16 -5.91 -39.18
CA PRO A 629 30.99 -6.63 -39.67
C PRO A 629 31.40 -7.74 -40.64
N ALA A 630 31.44 -8.98 -40.16
CA ALA A 630 31.38 -10.20 -40.98
C ALA A 630 31.08 -11.35 -40.01
N SER A 631 30.08 -12.21 -40.16
CA SER A 631 29.28 -12.60 -41.31
C SER A 631 28.09 -13.36 -40.73
N ALA A 632 26.86 -12.88 -40.94
CA ALA A 632 25.64 -13.60 -40.58
C ALA A 632 24.70 -13.62 -41.78
N THR A 633 24.83 -14.65 -42.61
CA THR A 633 23.78 -15.08 -43.53
C THR A 633 22.84 -16.02 -42.79
N SER A 634 21.74 -15.50 -42.27
CA SER A 634 20.46 -16.21 -42.23
C SER A 634 19.31 -15.24 -41.94
N PRO A 635 18.28 -15.15 -42.79
CA PRO A 635 17.19 -14.19 -42.63
C PRO A 635 15.95 -14.86 -42.04
N ALA A 636 15.57 -14.54 -40.80
CA ALA A 636 14.18 -14.57 -40.33
C ALA A 636 14.08 -14.22 -38.84
N ALA A 637 13.97 -12.92 -38.54
CA ALA A 637 13.29 -12.41 -37.35
C ALA A 637 13.04 -10.92 -37.56
N SER A 638 12.06 -10.59 -38.39
CA SER A 638 11.56 -9.22 -38.49
C SER A 638 10.57 -8.96 -37.36
N THR A 639 10.67 -7.76 -36.78
CA THR A 639 9.85 -7.15 -35.72
C THR A 639 10.26 -7.42 -34.27
N SER A 640 11.44 -6.93 -33.87
CA SER A 640 11.70 -6.56 -32.47
C SER A 640 12.01 -5.07 -32.38
N SER A 641 11.31 -4.41 -31.46
CA SER A 641 11.53 -3.03 -31.03
C SER A 641 13.01 -2.82 -30.72
N THR A 642 13.68 -1.96 -31.50
CA THR A 642 15.08 -1.58 -31.31
C THR A 642 15.14 -0.61 -30.12
N ARG A 643 15.02 -1.15 -28.90
CA ARG A 643 15.27 -0.38 -27.67
C ARG A 643 16.78 -0.20 -27.56
N ALA A 644 17.22 1.06 -27.49
CA ALA A 644 18.63 1.36 -27.25
C ALA A 644 19.09 0.67 -25.94
N PRO A 645 20.29 0.07 -25.91
CA PRO A 645 20.77 -0.64 -24.74
C PRO A 645 20.80 0.27 -23.50
N SER A 646 20.43 -0.26 -22.34
CA SER A 646 20.46 0.50 -21.08
C SER A 646 21.91 0.79 -20.66
N PRO A 647 22.17 1.90 -19.94
CA PRO A 647 23.52 2.24 -19.45
C PRO A 647 24.09 1.15 -18.53
N ARG A 648 25.39 0.88 -18.69
CA ARG A 648 26.14 -0.04 -17.82
C ARG A 648 27.26 0.68 -17.10
N HIS A 649 27.37 0.45 -15.80
CA HIS A 649 28.38 1.03 -14.94
C HIS A 649 29.34 -0.07 -14.50
N LEU A 650 30.61 0.05 -14.84
CA LEU A 650 31.65 -0.89 -14.47
C LEU A 650 32.53 -0.27 -13.39
N VAL A 651 32.62 -0.94 -12.25
CA VAL A 651 33.49 -0.57 -11.12
C VAL A 651 34.48 -1.70 -10.88
N THR A 652 35.75 -1.47 -11.19
CA THR A 652 36.83 -2.44 -11.00
C THR A 652 37.72 -2.01 -9.83
N VAL A 653 37.92 -2.90 -8.87
CA VAL A 653 38.75 -2.68 -7.69
C VAL A 653 39.94 -3.64 -7.75
N PRO A 654 41.12 -3.23 -8.27
CA PRO A 654 42.20 -4.15 -8.58
C PRO A 654 42.68 -5.00 -7.38
N ALA A 655 42.65 -4.42 -6.18
CA ALA A 655 43.09 -5.07 -4.95
C ALA A 655 41.98 -5.83 -4.20
N ALA A 656 40.77 -5.95 -4.77
CA ALA A 656 39.65 -6.67 -4.18
C ALA A 656 39.63 -8.16 -4.56
N SER A 657 38.94 -8.96 -3.74
CA SER A 657 38.66 -10.37 -4.01
C SER A 657 37.16 -10.64 -4.09
N HIS A 658 36.78 -11.76 -4.71
CA HIS A 658 35.40 -12.23 -4.82
C HIS A 658 34.60 -12.08 -3.52
N ALA A 659 35.15 -12.58 -2.40
CA ALA A 659 34.46 -12.61 -1.10
C ALA A 659 34.59 -11.31 -0.27
N GLY A 660 35.38 -10.33 -0.73
CA GLY A 660 35.73 -9.16 0.08
C GLY A 660 34.57 -8.18 0.34
N TYR A 661 33.46 -8.31 -0.38
CA TYR A 661 32.24 -7.53 -0.16
C TYR A 661 31.35 -8.07 0.96
N THR A 662 31.63 -9.28 1.47
CA THR A 662 30.81 -9.97 2.48
C THR A 662 31.16 -9.57 3.92
N THR A 663 30.22 -9.70 4.85
CA THR A 663 30.30 -9.18 6.23
C THR A 663 30.98 -10.11 7.24
N SER A 664 30.56 -11.37 7.41
CA SER A 664 31.00 -12.19 8.56
C SER A 664 30.89 -13.72 8.41
N LEU A 665 30.89 -14.27 7.20
CA LEU A 665 30.96 -15.72 7.03
C LEU A 665 32.31 -16.06 6.44
N ALA A 666 33.09 -16.90 7.13
CA ALA A 666 34.35 -17.43 6.63
C ALA A 666 34.04 -18.27 5.39
N VAL A 667 34.01 -17.62 4.23
CA VAL A 667 34.25 -18.27 2.95
C VAL A 667 35.72 -18.65 3.02
N SER A 668 36.04 -19.94 2.92
CA SER A 668 37.39 -20.38 2.58
C SER A 668 37.87 -19.51 1.41
N GLU A 669 39.08 -18.96 1.50
CA GLU A 669 39.60 -18.09 0.44
C GLU A 669 39.42 -18.80 -0.92
N PRO A 670 38.69 -18.21 -1.88
CA PRO A 670 38.51 -18.85 -3.18
C PRO A 670 39.87 -18.98 -3.89
N PRO A 671 39.99 -19.86 -4.89
CA PRO A 671 41.21 -19.98 -5.70
C PRO A 671 41.47 -18.62 -6.37
N GLY A 672 42.52 -17.92 -5.93
CA GLY A 672 42.80 -16.53 -6.37
C GLY A 672 43.62 -15.67 -5.39
N GLY A 673 43.75 -16.09 -4.13
CA GLY A 673 44.69 -15.50 -3.15
C GLY A 673 44.13 -14.40 -2.25
N VAL A 674 44.96 -13.97 -1.28
CA VAL A 674 44.64 -12.94 -0.27
C VAL A 674 44.42 -11.58 -0.94
N ALA A 675 43.26 -10.96 -0.72
CA ALA A 675 43.01 -9.60 -1.20
C ALA A 675 44.02 -8.61 -0.60
N ALA A 676 44.67 -7.80 -1.44
CA ALA A 676 45.59 -6.76 -0.98
C ALA A 676 44.86 -5.60 -0.26
N LEU A 677 43.60 -5.35 -0.61
CA LEU A 677 42.77 -4.33 0.04
C LEU A 677 42.05 -4.92 1.26
N PRO A 678 42.07 -4.28 2.45
CA PRO A 678 41.33 -4.77 3.61
C PRO A 678 39.83 -4.94 3.32
N ARG A 679 39.22 -6.01 3.84
CA ARG A 679 37.78 -6.32 3.67
C ARG A 679 36.88 -5.12 4.01
N ARG A 680 37.20 -4.37 5.06
CA ARG A 680 36.46 -3.16 5.46
C ARG A 680 36.41 -2.12 4.34
N GLU A 681 37.51 -1.93 3.61
CA GLU A 681 37.57 -0.98 2.49
C GLU A 681 36.80 -1.50 1.28
N GLN A 682 36.91 -2.79 0.97
CA GLN A 682 36.10 -3.42 -0.08
C GLN A 682 34.59 -3.27 0.20
N GLN A 683 34.16 -3.44 1.46
CA GLN A 683 32.79 -3.18 1.90
C GLN A 683 32.39 -1.70 1.81
N ARG A 684 33.31 -0.76 1.99
CA ARG A 684 33.03 0.67 1.79
C ARG A 684 32.80 0.96 0.31
N VAL A 685 33.62 0.39 -0.58
CA VAL A 685 33.43 0.52 -2.03
C VAL A 685 32.04 0.00 -2.45
N VAL A 686 31.67 -1.21 -2.04
CA VAL A 686 30.36 -1.78 -2.42
C VAL A 686 29.19 -0.95 -1.89
N LYS A 687 29.27 -0.45 -0.64
CA LYS A 687 28.23 0.42 -0.07
C LYS A 687 28.09 1.72 -0.84
N ALA A 688 29.19 2.35 -1.23
CA ALA A 688 29.15 3.62 -1.95
C ALA A 688 28.49 3.48 -3.33
N TYR A 689 29.02 2.59 -4.17
CA TYR A 689 28.57 2.50 -5.57
C TYR A 689 27.19 1.85 -5.70
N VAL A 690 26.86 0.84 -4.87
CA VAL A 690 25.51 0.25 -4.89
C VAL A 690 24.46 1.26 -4.42
N THR A 691 24.77 2.06 -3.39
CA THR A 691 23.86 3.12 -2.91
C THR A 691 23.67 4.19 -3.97
N ALA A 692 24.77 4.74 -4.51
CA ALA A 692 24.73 5.78 -5.54
C ALA A 692 23.92 5.32 -6.77
N PHE A 693 24.11 4.07 -7.19
CA PHE A 693 23.42 3.46 -8.33
C PHE A 693 21.91 3.35 -8.10
N PHE A 694 21.46 2.80 -6.97
CA PHE A 694 20.02 2.68 -6.71
C PHE A 694 19.37 4.02 -6.36
N GLU A 695 20.07 4.95 -5.72
CA GLU A 695 19.59 6.33 -5.53
C GLU A 695 19.35 7.02 -6.89
N HIS A 696 20.25 6.80 -7.86
CA HIS A 696 20.06 7.33 -9.22
C HIS A 696 18.85 6.70 -9.92
N TYR A 697 18.83 5.37 -10.08
CA TYR A 697 17.83 4.71 -10.93
C TYR A 697 16.47 4.48 -10.26
N LEU A 698 16.41 4.38 -8.93
CA LEU A 698 15.15 4.15 -8.22
C LEU A 698 14.59 5.44 -7.60
N ARG A 699 15.41 6.46 -7.33
CA ARG A 699 14.94 7.74 -6.75
C ARG A 699 15.13 8.97 -7.63
N GLY A 700 15.88 8.85 -8.73
CA GLY A 700 16.16 9.99 -9.60
C GLY A 700 17.16 10.98 -9.01
N GLU A 701 18.01 10.55 -8.07
CA GLU A 701 19.09 11.38 -7.55
C GLU A 701 20.22 11.53 -8.58
N ASP A 702 20.85 12.70 -8.66
CA ASP A 702 21.91 12.94 -9.64
C ASP A 702 23.28 12.45 -9.12
N ASN A 703 23.52 11.15 -9.29
CA ASN A 703 24.77 10.49 -8.90
C ASN A 703 25.61 10.03 -10.11
N LEU A 704 25.27 10.51 -11.32
CA LEU A 704 25.88 10.00 -12.54
C LEU A 704 27.39 10.30 -12.62
N ALA A 705 27.83 11.44 -12.09
CA ALA A 705 29.25 11.80 -12.07
C ALA A 705 30.11 10.76 -11.35
N TRP A 706 29.63 10.20 -10.23
CA TRP A 706 30.33 9.10 -9.54
C TRP A 706 30.24 7.80 -10.32
N LEU A 707 29.09 7.50 -10.90
CA LEU A 707 28.82 6.25 -11.62
C LEU A 707 29.46 6.20 -13.02
N ALA A 708 29.87 7.35 -13.57
CA ALA A 708 30.59 7.47 -14.83
C ALA A 708 32.11 7.56 -14.66
N GLY A 709 32.59 7.82 -13.44
CA GLY A 709 34.01 8.05 -13.16
C GLY A 709 34.47 9.49 -13.39
N ASP A 710 33.53 10.42 -13.63
CA ASP A 710 33.81 11.85 -13.82
C ASP A 710 34.20 12.54 -12.49
N ALA A 711 33.77 11.97 -11.37
CA ALA A 711 34.14 12.43 -10.02
C ALA A 711 34.35 11.23 -9.08
N PRO A 712 35.35 11.28 -8.18
CA PRO A 712 35.47 10.27 -7.13
C PRO A 712 34.41 10.46 -6.05
N VAL A 713 34.09 9.38 -5.34
CA VAL A 713 33.40 9.47 -4.05
C VAL A 713 34.43 9.92 -3.02
N SER A 714 34.24 11.11 -2.43
CA SER A 714 35.23 11.77 -1.55
C SER A 714 35.80 10.88 -0.45
N GLU A 715 34.96 10.05 0.17
CA GLU A 715 35.38 9.17 1.26
C GLU A 715 36.19 7.95 0.80
N LEU A 716 36.20 7.66 -0.50
CA LEU A 716 37.00 6.60 -1.11
C LEU A 716 38.25 7.16 -1.80
N GLU A 717 38.53 8.46 -1.68
CA GLU A 717 39.76 9.05 -2.17
C GLU A 717 40.98 8.35 -1.56
N GLY A 718 41.95 8.00 -2.41
CA GLY A 718 43.13 7.23 -2.03
C GLY A 718 43.02 5.72 -2.29
N LEU A 719 41.85 5.21 -2.65
CA LEU A 719 41.70 3.85 -3.17
C LEU A 719 41.82 3.84 -4.70
N SER A 720 42.57 2.88 -5.25
CA SER A 720 42.59 2.63 -6.69
C SER A 720 41.28 1.96 -7.12
N ILE A 721 40.36 2.74 -7.69
CA ILE A 721 39.07 2.28 -8.20
C ILE A 721 38.92 2.79 -9.63
N GLU A 722 38.70 1.87 -10.56
CA GLU A 722 38.43 2.21 -11.95
C GLU A 722 36.92 2.19 -12.18
N VAL A 723 36.36 3.32 -12.63
CA VAL A 723 34.93 3.46 -12.93
C VAL A 723 34.76 3.81 -14.41
N ARG A 724 33.85 3.14 -15.08
CA ARG A 724 33.54 3.37 -16.50
C ARG A 724 32.05 3.26 -16.74
N LEU A 725 31.49 4.25 -17.43
CA LEU A 725 30.16 4.17 -18.03
C LEU A 725 30.26 3.67 -19.47
N GLU A 726 29.48 2.64 -19.78
CA GLU A 726 29.17 2.24 -21.15
C GLU A 726 27.76 2.73 -21.44
N ALA A 727 27.70 3.84 -22.19
CA ALA A 727 26.46 4.39 -22.71
C ALA A 727 26.03 3.63 -23.98
N PRO A 728 24.72 3.62 -24.32
CA PRO A 728 24.20 3.01 -25.53
C PRO A 728 24.86 3.43 -26.84
#